data_AF-A0A1D8PGH5-F1
#
_entry.id   AF-A0A1D8PGH5-F1
#
_cell.length_a   1.000
_cell.length_b   1.000
_cell.length_c   1.000
_cell.angle_alpha   90.00
_cell.angle_beta   90.00
_cell.angle_gamma   90.00
#
_symmetry.space_group_name_H-M   'P 1'
#
loop_
_entity.id
_entity.type
_entity.pdbx_description
1 polymer ?
#
loop_
_entity_poly.entity_id
_entity_poly.type
_entity_poly.pdbx_seq_one_letter_code
_entity_poly.pdbx_strand_id
1 'polypeptide(L)'
;MARRQRSKQGSSSQSGVKGPNSALTEFLRNEGITDAFRQRRQREQETVNEGNENDNDTNEPEQSTSAVEVTPEARRRSTRRSPSAPVEDTKDTNDDDDEIREMRRAAKRKLRAARRGSTRQPRNRHDPDNSGGDDSSSSSSGSDNDGDPNFSEDEDDLGNLNMRKFGEQDDCVDCGQTFELTVSSRFLKEKNGYLCNSCNQLLKARERKAKMNQMNARKKRKRVAQALLNKTDVKIPKLQDVCIKKITENIEDVDVLGDIGQMNMNRISMILSKNRSLNNKTISLFLSPDLKSLQFWDCSNVDSDSLNKIASYCPHLESLTLFMCGQLHNDNLQYFATQLTKLTELSLNGPFLISDVMWQDYFEEAGNRLTKFEIRNTHRFGNDSLISLLTNAGRNLTSLKLSRLDGLNAADVYGMIPHFLSPSKLTHLEISYPEKEELISDDLIISILSITGDTLVSLNLDGCSDLTEKFLIDGVAQFCPNLTHLSIQNLDQISDDGFAQALKEYSKVNVGGLLEVYLTKCIGLGDKAIYELFKHSGHTLVELSINSLDLLTKNFLSQVFTEDSHQFKKRLLQQLEESQDEEVEYYNHIRLPLLTYLDSGFVRAVDNELLSLIGESCPQLKIIEVYGDNRCTSKARIRPGLMVIGRQSDEI
;
A
#
# COMPACT_ATOMS: atom_id res chain seq x y z
N MET A 1 16.48 87.65 -21.78
CA MET A 1 16.76 88.01 -20.38
C MET A 1 16.38 86.79 -19.52
N ALA A 2 17.26 85.80 -19.34
CA ALA A 2 18.41 85.69 -18.43
C ALA A 2 18.08 85.06 -17.05
N ARG A 3 18.61 83.84 -16.83
CA ARG A 3 19.01 83.16 -15.56
C ARG A 3 17.87 82.61 -14.66
N ARG A 4 17.96 81.46 -13.94
CA ARG A 4 19.08 80.57 -13.52
C ARG A 4 18.54 79.24 -12.88
N GLN A 5 19.10 78.10 -13.31
CA GLN A 5 19.60 76.89 -12.59
C GLN A 5 18.82 76.04 -11.54
N ARG A 6 19.11 74.71 -11.63
CA ARG A 6 18.97 73.52 -10.71
C ARG A 6 17.68 72.69 -10.86
N SER A 7 17.61 71.35 -10.77
CA SER A 7 18.55 70.20 -10.79
C SER A 7 17.74 68.86 -10.75
N LYS A 8 18.30 67.81 -11.35
CA LYS A 8 18.08 66.34 -11.35
C LYS A 8 17.14 65.63 -10.32
N GLN A 9 16.62 64.49 -10.84
CA GLN A 9 16.35 63.15 -10.26
C GLN A 9 14.94 62.84 -9.75
N GLY A 10 14.49 61.61 -10.06
CA GLY A 10 13.11 61.16 -9.97
C GLY A 10 12.78 60.33 -8.73
N SER A 11 11.50 59.96 -8.61
CA SER A 11 11.05 58.70 -8.00
C SER A 11 9.52 58.54 -8.13
N SER A 12 9.12 57.36 -8.60
CA SER A 12 7.97 56.54 -8.15
C SER A 12 6.73 57.18 -7.50
N SER A 13 5.57 56.89 -8.08
CA SER A 13 4.31 56.69 -7.35
C SER A 13 3.90 55.21 -7.44
N GLN A 14 4.34 54.44 -6.46
CA GLN A 14 3.86 53.10 -6.11
C GLN A 14 3.12 53.20 -4.77
N SER A 15 1.86 52.79 -4.71
CA SER A 15 1.20 52.28 -3.48
C SER A 15 -0.07 51.53 -3.91
N GLY A 16 -0.35 50.28 -3.55
CA GLY A 16 0.41 49.30 -2.80
C GLY A 16 -0.34 47.96 -2.88
N VAL A 17 0.28 46.96 -3.50
CA VAL A 17 -0.15 45.56 -3.38
C VAL A 17 0.81 44.92 -2.37
N LYS A 18 0.27 44.51 -1.22
CA LYS A 18 0.99 43.72 -0.21
C LYS A 18 0.30 42.37 -0.06
N GLY A 19 0.99 41.31 -0.48
CA GLY A 19 0.69 39.92 -0.10
C GLY A 19 0.15 39.04 -1.25
N PRO A 20 0.37 37.71 -1.18
CA PRO A 20 0.18 36.76 -2.29
C PRO A 20 -1.28 36.43 -2.64
N ASN A 21 -2.25 37.26 -2.22
CA ASN A 21 -3.68 37.01 -2.40
C ASN A 21 -4.36 38.10 -3.24
N SER A 22 -3.84 38.44 -4.42
CA SER A 22 -4.45 39.51 -5.25
C SER A 22 -4.21 39.38 -6.76
N ALA A 23 -4.87 38.40 -7.38
CA ALA A 23 -5.26 38.45 -8.79
C ALA A 23 -6.59 37.70 -8.97
N LEU A 24 -6.69 36.50 -8.39
CA LEU A 24 -7.90 35.67 -8.42
C LEU A 24 -9.06 36.29 -7.61
N THR A 25 -8.77 36.92 -6.48
CA THR A 25 -9.80 37.54 -5.61
C THR A 25 -10.41 38.79 -6.22
N GLU A 26 -9.64 39.53 -7.03
CA GLU A 26 -10.12 40.70 -7.76
C GLU A 26 -10.92 40.28 -9.00
N PHE A 27 -10.47 39.23 -9.70
CA PHE A 27 -11.22 38.62 -10.81
C PHE A 27 -12.59 38.06 -10.36
N LEU A 28 -12.63 37.29 -9.27
CA LEU A 28 -13.87 36.71 -8.73
C LEU A 28 -14.86 37.75 -8.18
N ARG A 29 -14.37 38.96 -7.87
CA ARG A 29 -15.21 40.10 -7.45
C ARG A 29 -15.77 40.85 -8.66
N ASN A 30 -14.99 41.01 -9.72
CA ASN A 30 -15.43 41.66 -10.95
C ASN A 30 -16.46 40.83 -11.74
N GLU A 31 -16.38 39.49 -11.68
CA GLU A 31 -17.32 38.57 -12.33
C GLU A 31 -18.60 38.31 -11.51
N GLY A 32 -18.80 38.97 -10.36
CA GLY A 32 -20.03 38.85 -9.55
C GLY A 32 -20.25 37.49 -8.87
N ILE A 33 -19.26 36.58 -8.92
CA ILE A 33 -19.36 35.21 -8.41
C ILE A 33 -19.38 35.16 -6.87
N THR A 34 -18.76 36.14 -6.21
CA THR A 34 -18.71 36.20 -4.73
C THR A 34 -20.07 36.53 -4.10
N ASP A 35 -20.96 37.23 -4.80
CA ASP A 35 -22.30 37.55 -4.31
C ASP A 35 -23.26 36.35 -4.41
N ALA A 36 -23.09 35.50 -5.44
CA ALA A 36 -23.86 34.26 -5.58
C ALA A 36 -23.59 33.26 -4.44
N PHE A 37 -22.33 33.15 -3.98
CA PHE A 37 -21.99 32.31 -2.82
C PHE A 37 -22.55 32.87 -1.50
N ARG A 38 -22.59 34.20 -1.36
CA ARG A 38 -23.10 34.86 -0.17
C ARG A 38 -24.63 34.72 -0.05
N GLN A 39 -25.36 34.86 -1.16
CA GLN A 39 -26.81 34.62 -1.23
C GLN A 39 -27.16 33.15 -0.97
N ARG A 40 -26.33 32.20 -1.45
CA ARG A 40 -26.56 30.77 -1.19
C ARG A 40 -26.37 30.41 0.29
N ARG A 41 -25.35 30.96 0.95
CA ARG A 41 -25.16 30.81 2.40
C ARG A 41 -26.27 31.47 3.22
N GLN A 42 -26.78 32.62 2.79
CA GLN A 42 -27.92 33.25 3.45
C GLN A 42 -29.18 32.38 3.35
N ARG A 43 -29.47 31.81 2.17
CA ARG A 43 -30.58 30.85 2.02
C ARG A 43 -30.40 29.58 2.85
N GLU A 44 -29.17 29.05 2.91
CA GLU A 44 -28.87 27.88 3.75
C GLU A 44 -28.99 28.18 5.26
N GLN A 45 -28.68 29.41 5.70
CA GLN A 45 -28.88 29.84 7.08
C GLN A 45 -30.34 30.15 7.42
N GLU A 46 -31.11 30.71 6.48
CA GLU A 46 -32.56 30.94 6.64
C GLU A 46 -33.30 29.60 6.78
N THR A 47 -32.93 28.56 6.00
CA THR A 47 -33.52 27.22 6.13
C THR A 47 -33.15 26.47 7.42
N VAL A 48 -32.10 26.89 8.13
CA VAL A 48 -31.70 26.30 9.42
C VAL A 48 -32.33 27.06 10.60
N ASN A 49 -32.65 28.35 10.43
CA ASN A 49 -33.34 29.14 11.46
C ASN A 49 -34.88 28.97 11.42
N GLU A 50 -35.50 28.62 10.29
CA GLU A 50 -36.95 28.37 10.21
C GLU A 50 -37.42 27.06 10.89
N GLY A 51 -36.49 26.22 11.37
CA GLY A 51 -36.79 25.00 12.11
C GLY A 51 -36.87 25.14 13.63
N ASN A 52 -36.67 26.35 14.18
CA ASN A 52 -36.42 26.51 15.60
C ASN A 52 -36.90 27.85 16.17
N GLU A 53 -38.12 28.30 15.88
CA GLU A 53 -38.71 29.48 16.54
C GLU A 53 -40.24 29.35 16.65
N ASN A 54 -40.70 28.82 17.79
CA ASN A 54 -42.02 29.05 18.38
C ASN A 54 -41.80 29.14 19.90
N ASP A 55 -41.57 30.34 20.42
CA ASP A 55 -42.23 30.91 21.61
C ASP A 55 -41.53 32.20 22.10
N ASN A 56 -42.18 33.33 21.77
CA ASN A 56 -42.36 34.60 22.48
C ASN A 56 -41.17 35.42 23.06
N ASP A 57 -40.87 36.53 22.36
CA ASP A 57 -41.00 37.95 22.76
C ASP A 57 -40.68 38.40 24.21
N THR A 58 -39.67 39.28 24.38
CA THR A 58 -39.88 40.75 24.57
C THR A 58 -38.58 41.55 24.85
N ASN A 59 -38.51 42.73 24.18
CA ASN A 59 -37.87 44.01 24.55
C ASN A 59 -36.36 44.30 24.33
N GLU A 60 -36.10 44.87 23.14
CA GLU A 60 -35.55 46.23 22.83
C GLU A 60 -34.15 46.72 23.28
N PRO A 61 -33.53 47.65 22.50
CA PRO A 61 -32.08 47.78 22.30
C PRO A 61 -31.49 49.17 22.70
N GLU A 62 -30.18 49.37 22.53
CA GLU A 62 -29.55 50.50 21.79
C GLU A 62 -28.03 50.73 22.09
N GLN A 63 -27.28 50.97 20.99
CA GLN A 63 -26.17 51.95 20.78
C GLN A 63 -24.90 51.96 21.67
N SER A 64 -23.70 52.44 21.29
CA SER A 64 -22.93 52.67 20.05
C SER A 64 -21.57 53.31 20.46
N THR A 65 -20.52 53.19 19.62
CA THR A 65 -19.26 54.02 19.56
C THR A 65 -18.22 53.86 20.69
N SER A 66 -16.90 54.04 20.57
CA SER A 66 -15.94 54.56 19.56
C SER A 66 -14.49 54.16 19.90
N ALA A 67 -13.59 54.31 18.92
CA ALA A 67 -12.13 54.06 18.85
C ALA A 67 -11.22 54.84 19.84
N VAL A 68 -9.94 54.41 19.97
CA VAL A 68 -8.70 55.24 19.92
C VAL A 68 -7.44 54.35 19.73
N GLU A 69 -6.55 54.74 18.80
CA GLU A 69 -5.15 54.30 18.61
C GLU A 69 -4.18 55.06 19.55
N VAL A 70 -3.07 54.45 20.02
CA VAL A 70 -1.72 55.08 20.14
C VAL A 70 -0.62 53.99 20.11
N THR A 71 0.52 54.33 19.51
CA THR A 71 1.71 53.54 19.13
C THR A 71 2.85 53.58 20.21
N PRO A 72 4.18 53.28 19.97
CA PRO A 72 4.90 52.17 20.61
C PRO A 72 6.26 52.52 21.30
N GLU A 73 6.99 51.47 21.73
CA GLU A 73 8.46 51.30 21.93
C GLU A 73 9.04 50.97 23.35
N ALA A 74 9.63 49.75 23.40
CA ALA A 74 10.96 49.34 23.91
C ALA A 74 11.38 49.43 25.41
N ARG A 75 11.71 48.27 26.03
CA ARG A 75 13.07 47.86 26.50
C ARG A 75 13.09 46.54 27.34
N ARG A 76 13.98 45.58 26.93
CA ARG A 76 15.00 44.75 27.65
C ARG A 76 14.60 44.03 28.99
N ARG A 77 14.99 42.79 29.37
CA ARG A 77 16.20 41.95 29.12
C ARG A 77 16.01 40.51 29.72
N SER A 78 16.55 39.48 29.03
CA SER A 78 17.22 38.23 29.50
C SER A 78 16.49 37.14 30.31
N THR A 79 16.43 35.90 29.78
CA THR A 79 17.34 34.77 30.14
C THR A 79 17.19 33.53 29.23
N ARG A 80 18.34 33.04 28.74
CA ARG A 80 18.75 31.64 28.45
C ARG A 80 17.71 30.58 28.01
N ARG A 81 17.81 30.12 26.75
CA ARG A 81 18.09 28.72 26.37
C ARG A 81 18.39 28.59 24.88
N SER A 82 19.36 27.74 24.56
CA SER A 82 19.96 27.48 23.25
C SER A 82 18.96 26.93 22.22
N PRO A 83 19.10 27.24 20.91
CA PRO A 83 18.25 26.69 19.87
C PRO A 83 18.81 25.34 19.40
N SER A 84 18.16 24.25 19.76
CA SER A 84 18.29 22.99 19.03
C SER A 84 17.57 23.14 17.69
N ALA A 85 18.27 22.73 16.63
CA ALA A 85 17.87 22.80 15.22
C ALA A 85 16.42 22.35 14.98
N PRO A 86 15.66 23.02 14.11
CA PRO A 86 14.41 22.47 13.62
C PRO A 86 14.78 21.28 12.72
N VAL A 87 14.43 20.09 13.18
CA VAL A 87 14.28 18.95 12.28
C VAL A 87 13.22 19.38 11.28
N GLU A 88 13.60 19.44 10.01
CA GLU A 88 12.68 19.60 8.89
C GLU A 88 11.68 18.47 8.95
N ASP A 89 10.50 18.74 9.54
CA ASP A 89 9.28 18.01 9.24
C ASP A 89 9.04 18.23 7.74
N THR A 90 9.54 17.29 6.93
CA THR A 90 8.99 17.04 5.62
C THR A 90 7.50 16.83 5.82
N LYS A 91 6.72 17.87 5.50
CA LYS A 91 5.27 17.79 5.39
C LYS A 91 4.99 16.83 4.25
N ASP A 92 4.98 15.56 4.59
CA ASP A 92 4.38 14.50 3.83
C ASP A 92 2.89 14.87 3.76
N THR A 93 2.50 15.54 2.67
CA THR A 93 1.12 15.85 2.34
C THR A 93 0.42 14.54 1.98
N ASN A 94 0.25 13.69 2.97
CA ASN A 94 -0.63 12.54 2.89
C ASN A 94 -1.98 12.99 3.47
N ASP A 95 -2.99 13.01 2.61
CA ASP A 95 -4.39 12.98 3.00
C ASP A 95 -4.61 11.75 3.89
N ASP A 96 -4.42 11.93 5.20
CA ASP A 96 -4.80 10.94 6.21
C ASP A 96 -6.33 10.87 6.22
N ASP A 97 -6.86 9.92 5.44
CA ASP A 97 -8.26 9.50 5.41
C ASP A 97 -8.87 9.37 6.81
N ASP A 98 -10.14 9.78 6.95
CA ASP A 98 -10.85 9.88 8.23
C ASP A 98 -10.82 8.58 9.03
N GLU A 99 -10.97 7.40 8.41
CA GLU A 99 -10.91 6.09 9.09
C GLU A 99 -9.52 5.79 9.70
N ILE A 100 -8.42 6.13 9.01
CA ILE A 100 -7.06 5.93 9.54
C ILE A 100 -6.77 6.96 10.63
N ARG A 101 -7.27 8.18 10.43
CA ARG A 101 -7.21 9.26 11.42
C ARG A 101 -8.01 8.89 12.66
N GLU A 102 -9.15 8.24 12.49
CA GLU A 102 -10.05 7.78 13.53
C GLU A 102 -9.46 6.60 14.28
N MET A 103 -8.85 5.62 13.61
CA MET A 103 -8.03 4.59 14.28
C MET A 103 -6.87 5.20 15.08
N ARG A 104 -6.14 6.16 14.52
CA ARG A 104 -5.07 6.89 15.24
C ARG A 104 -5.63 7.67 16.43
N ARG A 105 -6.83 8.27 16.30
CA ARG A 105 -7.53 8.99 17.37
C ARG A 105 -8.04 8.02 18.45
N ALA A 106 -8.58 6.86 18.08
CA ALA A 106 -9.02 5.81 18.98
C ALA A 106 -7.83 5.22 19.74
N ALA A 107 -6.71 4.93 19.06
CA ALA A 107 -5.46 4.52 19.69
C ALA A 107 -4.93 5.59 20.66
N LYS A 108 -4.93 6.88 20.27
CA LYS A 108 -4.57 7.99 21.18
C LYS A 108 -5.55 8.12 22.36
N ARG A 109 -6.85 7.91 22.16
CA ARG A 109 -7.87 7.92 23.23
C ARG A 109 -7.62 6.77 24.21
N LYS A 110 -7.39 5.54 23.74
CA LYS A 110 -7.01 4.38 24.58
C LYS A 110 -5.72 4.66 25.38
N LEU A 111 -4.70 5.25 24.74
CA LEU A 111 -3.43 5.57 25.40
C LEU A 111 -3.58 6.69 26.46
N ARG A 112 -4.48 7.66 26.24
CA ARG A 112 -4.84 8.69 27.22
C ARG A 112 -5.67 8.13 28.39
N ALA A 113 -6.57 7.18 28.13
CA ALA A 113 -7.34 6.51 29.16
C ALA A 113 -6.44 5.68 30.10
N ALA A 114 -5.50 4.90 29.53
CA ALA A 114 -4.52 4.13 30.30
C ALA A 114 -3.62 5.02 31.19
N ARG A 115 -3.25 6.22 30.74
CA ARG A 115 -2.48 7.18 31.55
C ARG A 115 -3.29 7.80 32.70
N ARG A 116 -4.61 7.94 32.56
CA ARG A 116 -5.47 8.51 33.62
C ARG A 116 -5.74 7.49 34.74
N GLY A 117 -5.75 6.19 34.46
CA GLY A 117 -5.85 5.13 35.47
C GLY A 117 -4.67 5.10 36.45
N SER A 118 -3.47 5.46 35.99
CA SER A 118 -2.24 5.40 36.81
C SER A 118 -2.08 6.54 37.83
N THR A 119 -2.97 7.54 37.90
CA THR A 119 -2.78 8.75 38.73
C THR A 119 -3.90 9.05 39.72
N ARG A 120 -4.80 8.11 40.02
CA ARG A 120 -5.80 8.31 41.08
C ARG A 120 -5.26 7.83 42.43
N GLN A 121 -4.52 8.71 43.11
CA GLN A 121 -4.53 8.72 44.57
C GLN A 121 -5.91 9.23 45.03
N PRO A 122 -6.56 8.57 46.01
CA PRO A 122 -7.84 9.03 46.51
C PRO A 122 -7.60 10.19 47.47
N ARG A 123 -8.08 11.38 47.13
CA ARG A 123 -8.23 12.47 48.12
C ARG A 123 -9.70 12.71 48.39
N ASN A 124 -10.11 12.25 49.56
CA ASN A 124 -11.33 12.58 50.28
C ASN A 124 -11.55 14.09 50.41
N ARG A 125 -12.80 14.52 50.18
CA ARG A 125 -13.55 15.66 50.78
C ARG A 125 -14.94 15.69 50.07
N HIS A 126 -16.06 15.31 50.72
CA HIS A 126 -17.01 16.18 51.46
C HIS A 126 -17.16 17.56 50.78
N ASP A 127 -18.31 17.94 50.19
CA ASP A 127 -19.67 18.06 50.78
C ASP A 127 -20.81 17.90 49.72
N PRO A 128 -22.11 17.81 50.15
CA PRO A 128 -23.27 17.43 49.34
C PRO A 128 -24.07 18.61 48.75
N ASP A 129 -25.15 18.27 48.04
CA ASP A 129 -26.22 19.12 47.48
C ASP A 129 -25.95 19.78 46.11
N ASN A 130 -26.48 19.16 45.05
CA ASN A 130 -27.62 19.76 44.34
C ASN A 130 -28.29 18.72 43.44
N SER A 131 -29.61 18.59 43.60
CA SER A 131 -30.50 17.74 42.79
C SER A 131 -31.15 18.60 41.72
N GLY A 132 -31.17 18.11 40.47
CA GLY A 132 -32.11 18.60 39.46
C GLY A 132 -31.54 18.70 38.05
N GLY A 133 -32.22 18.03 37.12
CA GLY A 133 -32.38 18.52 35.74
C GLY A 133 -31.54 17.81 34.69
N ASP A 134 -32.07 16.68 34.21
CA ASP A 134 -32.27 16.32 32.81
C ASP A 134 -31.63 17.22 31.74
N ASP A 135 -30.89 16.62 30.81
CA ASP A 135 -31.12 16.85 29.38
C ASP A 135 -30.45 15.74 28.55
N SER A 136 -31.31 14.83 28.08
CA SER A 136 -31.02 13.85 27.05
C SER A 136 -31.14 14.51 25.67
N SER A 137 -30.02 14.88 25.06
CA SER A 137 -29.97 15.19 23.63
C SER A 137 -29.10 14.16 22.92
N SER A 138 -29.75 13.13 22.37
CA SER A 138 -29.17 12.18 21.43
C SER A 138 -29.06 12.83 20.05
N SER A 139 -27.88 13.37 19.72
CA SER A 139 -27.52 13.67 18.34
C SER A 139 -26.98 12.39 17.67
N SER A 140 -27.82 11.78 16.86
CA SER A 140 -27.49 10.67 15.97
C SER A 140 -26.60 11.17 14.81
N SER A 141 -25.29 11.08 14.98
CA SER A 141 -24.34 11.04 13.86
C SER A 141 -23.97 9.58 13.62
N GLY A 142 -24.53 8.98 12.57
CA GLY A 142 -24.12 7.68 12.07
C GLY A 142 -22.66 7.71 11.67
N SER A 143 -21.81 7.20 12.56
CA SER A 143 -20.43 6.81 12.28
C SER A 143 -20.46 5.30 12.19
N ASP A 144 -20.17 4.78 11.00
CA ASP A 144 -19.98 3.36 10.73
C ASP A 144 -18.86 2.84 11.63
N ASN A 145 -19.27 2.28 12.75
CA ASN A 145 -18.40 1.72 13.77
C ASN A 145 -17.99 0.30 13.35
N ASP A 146 -17.13 0.19 12.33
CA ASP A 146 -16.31 -1.01 12.10
C ASP A 146 -15.12 -1.05 13.09
N GLY A 147 -15.45 -0.80 14.36
CA GLY A 147 -14.56 -1.01 15.49
C GLY A 147 -14.46 -2.51 15.75
N ASP A 148 -13.48 -3.15 15.13
CA ASP A 148 -12.97 -4.47 15.48
C ASP A 148 -12.95 -4.66 17.01
N PRO A 149 -13.91 -5.45 17.58
CA PRO A 149 -14.02 -5.66 19.00
C PRO A 149 -13.14 -6.84 19.39
N ASN A 150 -11.84 -6.77 19.11
CA ASN A 150 -10.88 -7.79 19.57
C ASN A 150 -9.79 -7.23 20.48
N PHE A 151 -10.12 -6.13 21.17
CA PHE A 151 -9.60 -5.88 22.51
C PHE A 151 -10.81 -5.89 23.43
N SER A 152 -11.29 -7.10 23.74
CA SER A 152 -12.08 -7.31 24.93
C SER A 152 -11.32 -6.74 26.12
N GLU A 153 -11.99 -5.81 26.77
CA GLU A 153 -12.03 -5.63 28.21
C GLU A 153 -11.72 -6.94 28.97
N ASP A 154 -10.44 -7.29 29.11
CA ASP A 154 -9.98 -8.34 30.04
C ASP A 154 -9.89 -7.81 31.49
N GLU A 155 -10.59 -6.72 31.84
CA GLU A 155 -10.69 -6.27 33.24
C GLU A 155 -11.86 -6.92 34.01
N ASP A 156 -12.84 -7.55 33.34
CA ASP A 156 -14.08 -7.98 34.00
C ASP A 156 -14.29 -9.52 34.09
N ASP A 157 -13.27 -10.34 33.81
CA ASP A 157 -13.39 -11.82 33.83
C ASP A 157 -12.30 -12.54 34.64
N LEU A 158 -11.76 -11.89 35.67
CA LEU A 158 -10.74 -12.46 36.57
C LEU A 158 -11.33 -13.04 37.86
N GLY A 159 -12.55 -13.57 37.78
CA GLY A 159 -13.31 -14.03 38.94
C GLY A 159 -12.90 -15.39 39.53
N ASN A 160 -12.06 -16.22 38.88
CA ASN A 160 -11.93 -17.60 39.37
C ASN A 160 -10.70 -18.45 38.95
N LEU A 161 -9.52 -17.86 38.74
CA LEU A 161 -8.27 -18.64 38.58
C LEU A 161 -7.27 -18.20 39.63
N ASN A 162 -6.50 -19.15 40.17
CA ASN A 162 -5.42 -18.98 41.16
C ASN A 162 -4.43 -17.87 40.77
N MET A 163 -4.82 -16.62 40.97
CA MET A 163 -4.07 -15.46 40.55
C MET A 163 -3.01 -15.22 41.62
N ARG A 164 -1.83 -15.80 41.35
CA ARG A 164 -0.62 -15.65 42.19
C ARG A 164 -0.36 -14.17 42.44
N LYS A 165 0.04 -13.85 43.67
CA LYS A 165 0.16 -12.45 44.10
C LYS A 165 1.37 -11.80 43.44
N PHE A 166 1.25 -10.53 43.09
CA PHE A 166 2.39 -9.74 42.61
C PHE A 166 3.52 -9.79 43.65
N GLY A 167 4.72 -10.13 43.22
CA GLY A 167 5.89 -10.41 44.06
C GLY A 167 6.19 -11.90 44.28
N GLU A 168 5.28 -12.83 43.93
CA GLU A 168 5.58 -14.26 43.94
C GLU A 168 6.39 -14.66 42.70
N GLN A 169 7.26 -15.67 42.86
CA GLN A 169 8.01 -16.24 41.75
C GLN A 169 7.12 -17.21 40.97
N ASP A 170 7.18 -17.12 39.64
CA ASP A 170 6.52 -18.05 38.73
C ASP A 170 7.46 -18.38 37.56
N ASP A 171 7.20 -19.50 36.89
CA ASP A 171 8.00 -19.92 35.74
C ASP A 171 7.37 -19.43 34.44
N CYS A 172 8.19 -18.83 33.58
CA CYS A 172 7.73 -18.31 32.31
C CYS A 172 7.20 -19.45 31.43
N VAL A 173 5.98 -19.31 30.94
CA VAL A 173 5.35 -20.34 30.10
C VAL A 173 6.07 -20.53 28.75
N ASP A 174 6.81 -19.52 28.28
CA ASP A 174 7.54 -19.58 27.01
C ASP A 174 8.98 -20.05 27.16
N CYS A 175 9.74 -19.50 28.12
CA CYS A 175 11.17 -19.82 28.27
C CYS A 175 11.50 -20.70 29.48
N GLY A 176 10.53 -21.01 30.34
CA GLY A 176 10.72 -21.79 31.58
C GLY A 176 11.51 -21.07 32.67
N GLN A 177 11.95 -19.83 32.44
CA GLN A 177 12.78 -19.10 33.39
C GLN A 177 11.91 -18.57 34.54
N THR A 178 12.33 -18.82 35.78
CA THR A 178 11.68 -18.30 36.98
C THR A 178 11.85 -16.78 37.06
N PHE A 179 10.77 -16.06 37.31
CA PHE A 179 10.76 -14.61 37.42
C PHE A 179 9.72 -14.16 38.46
N GLU A 180 9.89 -12.95 39.00
CA GLU A 180 8.90 -12.37 39.91
C GLU A 180 7.72 -11.79 39.12
N LEU A 181 6.50 -12.15 39.52
CA LEU A 181 5.27 -11.60 38.97
C LEU A 181 5.18 -10.11 39.29
N THR A 182 5.15 -9.30 38.25
CA THR A 182 4.99 -7.85 38.32
C THR A 182 3.66 -7.45 37.71
N VAL A 183 3.24 -6.20 37.91
CA VAL A 183 2.07 -5.61 37.24
C VAL A 183 2.21 -5.65 35.69
N SER A 184 3.44 -5.75 35.20
CA SER A 184 3.73 -5.87 33.76
C SER A 184 3.74 -7.32 33.24
N SER A 185 3.63 -8.32 34.11
CA SER A 185 3.62 -9.74 33.71
C SER A 185 2.28 -10.06 33.04
N ARG A 186 2.34 -10.56 31.80
CA ARG A 186 1.15 -10.86 31.00
C ARG A 186 0.78 -12.32 31.17
N PHE A 187 -0.49 -12.60 31.46
CA PHE A 187 -1.03 -13.96 31.49
C PHE A 187 -1.47 -14.36 30.07
N LEU A 188 -1.05 -15.53 29.61
CA LEU A 188 -1.51 -16.14 28.38
C LEU A 188 -2.57 -17.20 28.70
N LYS A 189 -3.84 -16.92 28.37
CA LYS A 189 -4.97 -17.86 28.56
C LYS A 189 -4.72 -19.20 27.84
N GLU A 190 -4.21 -19.16 26.62
CA GLU A 190 -3.97 -20.35 25.78
C GLU A 190 -2.97 -21.35 26.38
N LYS A 191 -1.94 -20.84 27.04
CA LYS A 191 -0.90 -21.65 27.67
C LYS A 191 -1.07 -21.76 29.19
N ASN A 192 -2.11 -21.14 29.73
CA ASN A 192 -2.47 -21.09 31.14
C ASN A 192 -1.29 -20.73 32.07
N GLY A 193 -0.55 -19.66 31.74
CA GLY A 193 0.61 -19.24 32.52
C GLY A 193 1.10 -17.83 32.20
N TYR A 194 2.06 -17.34 32.99
CA TYR A 194 2.59 -15.98 32.84
C TYR A 194 3.87 -15.93 32.00
N LEU A 195 4.07 -14.77 31.35
CA LEU A 195 5.29 -14.46 30.63
C LEU A 195 6.23 -13.60 31.49
N CYS A 196 7.52 -13.94 31.44
CA CYS A 196 8.58 -13.06 31.92
C CYS A 196 8.66 -11.79 31.06
N ASN A 197 9.38 -10.77 31.55
CA ASN A 197 9.45 -9.48 30.88
C ASN A 197 10.06 -9.56 29.46
N SER A 198 11.09 -10.39 29.24
CA SER A 198 11.70 -10.57 27.92
C SER A 198 10.74 -11.23 26.93
N CYS A 199 10.09 -12.33 27.31
CA CYS A 199 9.06 -12.97 26.47
C CYS A 199 7.87 -12.04 26.21
N ASN A 200 7.43 -11.26 27.20
CA ASN A 200 6.37 -10.27 27.00
C ASN A 200 6.79 -9.15 26.03
N GLN A 201 8.07 -8.72 26.04
CA GLN A 201 8.58 -7.77 25.05
C GLN A 201 8.60 -8.35 23.63
N LEU A 202 9.01 -9.62 23.48
CA LEU A 202 8.96 -10.33 22.20
C LEU A 202 7.53 -10.47 21.68
N LEU A 203 6.58 -10.84 22.54
CA LEU A 203 5.16 -10.90 22.20
C LEU A 203 4.62 -9.53 21.78
N LYS A 204 4.92 -8.47 22.54
CA LYS A 204 4.54 -7.09 22.19
C LYS A 204 5.13 -6.65 20.85
N ALA A 205 6.36 -7.05 20.53
CA ALA A 205 6.98 -6.75 19.24
C ALA A 205 6.24 -7.48 18.09
N ARG A 206 5.90 -8.76 18.28
CA ARG A 206 5.09 -9.55 17.34
C ARG A 206 3.71 -8.93 17.11
N GLU A 207 3.00 -8.57 18.18
CA GLU A 207 1.67 -7.91 18.09
C GLU A 207 1.75 -6.55 17.39
N ARG A 208 2.78 -5.75 17.66
CA ARG A 208 3.00 -4.46 16.98
C ARG A 208 3.22 -4.66 15.49
N LYS A 209 3.98 -5.69 15.11
CA LYS A 209 4.25 -6.04 13.72
C LYS A 209 2.98 -6.49 13.00
N ALA A 210 2.21 -7.39 13.60
CA ALA A 210 0.91 -7.82 13.08
C ALA A 210 -0.03 -6.62 12.86
N LYS A 211 -0.15 -5.73 13.86
CA LYS A 211 -0.95 -4.49 13.74
C LYS A 211 -0.44 -3.54 12.66
N MET A 212 0.88 -3.43 12.49
CA MET A 212 1.48 -2.61 11.43
C MET A 212 1.13 -3.16 10.05
N ASN A 213 1.28 -4.46 9.84
CA ASN A 213 0.95 -5.10 8.57
C ASN A 213 -0.54 -5.02 8.27
N GLN A 214 -1.40 -5.20 9.27
CA GLN A 214 -2.85 -5.00 9.11
C GLN A 214 -3.18 -3.56 8.72
N MET A 215 -2.49 -2.55 9.28
CA MET A 215 -2.65 -1.15 8.85
C MET A 215 -2.18 -0.92 7.42
N ASN A 216 -1.03 -1.51 7.05
CA ASN A 216 -0.50 -1.43 5.68
C ASN A 216 -1.44 -2.11 4.68
N ALA A 217 -2.01 -3.26 5.05
CA ALA A 217 -3.03 -3.97 4.28
C ALA A 217 -4.26 -3.08 4.06
N ARG A 218 -4.79 -2.42 5.10
CA ARG A 218 -5.90 -1.46 4.97
C ARG A 218 -5.55 -0.29 4.02
N LYS A 219 -4.34 0.25 4.10
CA LYS A 219 -3.87 1.30 3.17
C LYS A 219 -3.74 0.80 1.74
N LYS A 220 -3.22 -0.42 1.53
CA LYS A 220 -3.09 -1.04 0.20
C LYS A 220 -4.49 -1.32 -0.36
N ARG A 221 -5.38 -1.97 0.40
CA ARG A 221 -6.79 -2.19 0.08
C ARG A 221 -7.46 -0.95 -0.48
N LYS A 222 -7.33 0.19 0.19
CA LYS A 222 -7.89 1.46 -0.28
C LYS A 222 -7.31 1.88 -1.64
N ARG A 223 -5.99 1.81 -1.81
CA ARG A 223 -5.32 2.13 -3.08
C ARG A 223 -5.77 1.21 -4.22
N VAL A 224 -5.84 -0.10 -3.96
CA VAL A 224 -6.30 -1.11 -4.93
C VAL A 224 -7.76 -0.86 -5.28
N ALA A 225 -8.65 -0.74 -4.28
CA ALA A 225 -10.06 -0.45 -4.51
C ALA A 225 -10.25 0.84 -5.32
N GLN A 226 -9.51 1.93 -5.02
CA GLN A 226 -9.55 3.17 -5.80
C GLN A 226 -9.06 2.98 -7.24
N ALA A 227 -7.99 2.22 -7.45
CA ALA A 227 -7.49 1.92 -8.78
C ALA A 227 -8.50 1.12 -9.63
N LEU A 228 -9.17 0.15 -8.99
CA LEU A 228 -10.18 -0.72 -9.60
C LEU A 228 -11.53 -0.03 -9.85
N LEU A 229 -11.97 0.87 -8.96
CA LEU A 229 -13.21 1.66 -9.08
C LEU A 229 -13.23 2.58 -10.31
N ASN A 230 -12.08 2.85 -10.95
CA ASN A 230 -12.05 3.51 -12.26
C ASN A 230 -12.82 2.74 -13.36
N LYS A 231 -13.23 1.48 -13.13
CA LYS A 231 -14.03 0.66 -14.05
C LYS A 231 -15.54 0.57 -13.71
N THR A 232 -16.05 1.16 -12.61
CA THR A 232 -17.47 1.03 -12.20
C THR A 232 -18.25 2.34 -12.25
N ASP A 233 -19.50 2.26 -12.71
CA ASP A 233 -20.48 3.32 -13.01
C ASP A 233 -20.53 4.51 -12.05
N VAL A 234 -19.61 5.46 -12.20
CA VAL A 234 -19.92 6.83 -11.82
C VAL A 234 -20.89 7.34 -12.89
N LYS A 235 -22.19 7.47 -12.54
CA LYS A 235 -23.19 8.06 -13.46
C LYS A 235 -22.70 9.37 -14.09
N ILE A 236 -21.78 10.07 -13.43
CA ILE A 236 -21.13 11.28 -13.93
C ILE A 236 -19.63 11.23 -13.59
N PRO A 237 -18.72 11.04 -14.56
CA PRO A 237 -17.27 11.07 -14.30
C PRO A 237 -16.83 12.40 -13.66
N LYS A 238 -15.76 12.37 -12.85
CA LYS A 238 -15.20 13.62 -12.29
C LYS A 238 -14.81 14.54 -13.43
N LEU A 239 -15.04 15.85 -13.28
CA LEU A 239 -14.65 16.84 -14.28
C LEU A 239 -13.17 16.70 -14.66
N GLN A 240 -12.30 16.42 -13.68
CA GLN A 240 -10.88 16.14 -13.93
C GLN A 240 -10.67 14.98 -14.89
N ASP A 241 -11.39 13.87 -14.72
CA ASP A 241 -11.26 12.68 -15.58
C ASP A 241 -11.77 12.97 -16.99
N VAL A 242 -12.86 13.74 -17.12
CA VAL A 242 -13.39 14.20 -18.41
C VAL A 242 -12.38 15.12 -19.11
N CYS A 243 -11.82 16.09 -18.39
CA CYS A 243 -10.80 17.00 -18.93
C CYS A 243 -9.55 16.24 -19.36
N ILE A 244 -9.04 15.33 -18.53
CA ILE A 244 -7.89 14.48 -18.86
C ILE A 244 -8.19 13.66 -20.12
N LYS A 245 -9.35 13.02 -20.20
CA LYS A 245 -9.76 12.26 -21.38
C LYS A 245 -9.79 13.16 -22.63
N LYS A 246 -10.36 14.36 -22.53
CA LYS A 246 -10.45 15.29 -23.66
C LYS A 246 -9.08 15.81 -24.09
N ILE A 247 -8.18 16.09 -23.14
CA ILE A 247 -6.78 16.44 -23.40
C ILE A 247 -6.11 15.29 -24.15
N THR A 248 -6.26 14.04 -23.69
CA THR A 248 -5.67 12.87 -24.35
C THR A 248 -6.25 12.67 -25.76
N GLU A 249 -7.55 12.88 -25.98
CA GLU A 249 -8.18 12.79 -27.31
C GLU A 249 -7.64 13.82 -28.32
N ASN A 250 -7.16 14.98 -27.86
CA ASN A 250 -6.68 16.08 -28.71
C ASN A 250 -5.22 16.41 -28.41
N ILE A 251 -4.45 15.44 -27.91
CA ILE A 251 -3.10 15.68 -27.38
C ILE A 251 -2.15 16.24 -28.45
N GLU A 252 -2.39 15.89 -29.72
CA GLU A 252 -1.60 16.37 -30.84
C GLU A 252 -1.74 17.88 -31.08
N ASP A 253 -2.84 18.49 -30.63
CA ASP A 253 -3.11 19.93 -30.72
C ASP A 253 -2.71 20.68 -29.44
N VAL A 254 -2.18 19.97 -28.43
CA VAL A 254 -1.73 20.56 -27.17
C VAL A 254 -0.26 20.94 -27.29
N ASP A 255 0.02 22.24 -27.28
CA ASP A 255 1.40 22.76 -27.28
C ASP A 255 2.04 22.74 -25.89
N VAL A 256 1.26 23.07 -24.85
CA VAL A 256 1.72 23.16 -23.45
C VAL A 256 0.58 22.75 -22.52
N LEU A 257 0.86 21.82 -21.60
CA LEU A 257 -0.12 21.35 -20.60
C LEU A 257 -0.40 22.39 -19.49
N GLY A 258 0.51 23.35 -19.29
CA GLY A 258 0.43 24.37 -18.25
C GLY A 258 0.73 23.80 -16.86
N ASP A 259 0.25 24.47 -15.81
CA ASP A 259 0.44 24.07 -14.42
C ASP A 259 -0.47 22.89 -14.03
N ILE A 260 -0.16 21.72 -14.58
CA ILE A 260 -0.82 20.46 -14.22
C ILE A 260 0.01 19.76 -13.14
N GLY A 261 -0.60 19.48 -11.98
CA GLY A 261 0.06 18.75 -10.90
C GLY A 261 0.54 17.36 -11.33
N GLN A 262 1.65 16.88 -10.76
CA GLN A 262 2.32 15.64 -11.16
C GLN A 262 1.40 14.41 -11.24
N MET A 263 0.43 14.31 -10.33
CA MET A 263 -0.55 13.21 -10.32
C MET A 263 -1.38 13.16 -11.62
N ASN A 264 -1.80 14.33 -12.12
CA ASN A 264 -2.58 14.43 -13.35
C ASN A 264 -1.67 14.22 -14.57
N MET A 265 -0.43 14.72 -14.56
CA MET A 265 0.54 14.42 -15.63
C MET A 265 0.79 12.92 -15.76
N ASN A 266 1.04 12.24 -14.64
CA ASN A 266 1.24 10.78 -14.63
C ASN A 266 0.01 10.05 -15.16
N ARG A 267 -1.20 10.54 -14.85
CA ARG A 267 -2.45 9.96 -15.35
C ARG A 267 -2.63 10.17 -16.85
N ILE A 268 -2.33 11.36 -17.37
CA ILE A 268 -2.34 11.64 -18.81
C ILE A 268 -1.33 10.74 -19.53
N SER A 269 -0.08 10.67 -19.04
CA SER A 269 0.97 9.80 -19.56
C SER A 269 0.50 8.34 -19.62
N MET A 270 -0.08 7.83 -18.53
CA MET A 270 -0.60 6.46 -18.47
C MET A 270 -1.72 6.21 -19.48
N ILE A 271 -2.64 7.16 -19.67
CA ILE A 271 -3.72 7.04 -20.66
C ILE A 271 -3.15 7.08 -22.08
N LEU A 272 -2.17 7.97 -22.35
CA LEU A 272 -1.51 8.02 -23.65
C LEU A 272 -0.77 6.73 -23.96
N SER A 273 -0.06 6.15 -23.00
CA SER A 273 0.56 4.84 -23.18
C SER A 273 -0.48 3.75 -23.44
N LYS A 274 -1.60 3.72 -22.70
CA LYS A 274 -2.70 2.78 -22.95
C LYS A 274 -3.31 2.93 -24.34
N ASN A 275 -3.41 4.16 -24.85
CA ASN A 275 -3.92 4.45 -26.18
C ASN A 275 -2.82 4.43 -27.26
N ARG A 276 -1.59 4.02 -26.92
CA ARG A 276 -0.42 3.98 -27.82
C ARG A 276 -0.14 5.31 -28.53
N SER A 277 -0.48 6.42 -27.88
CA SER A 277 -0.43 7.78 -28.42
C SER A 277 0.80 8.58 -27.94
N LEU A 278 1.67 7.99 -27.11
CA LEU A 278 2.94 8.61 -26.75
C LEU A 278 3.92 8.51 -27.93
N ASN A 279 4.39 9.65 -28.44
CA ASN A 279 5.26 9.74 -29.61
C ASN A 279 6.28 10.90 -29.47
N ASN A 280 7.10 11.10 -30.50
CA ASN A 280 8.15 12.12 -30.54
C ASN A 280 7.70 13.55 -30.25
N LYS A 281 6.45 13.90 -30.59
CA LYS A 281 5.86 15.22 -30.36
C LYS A 281 5.34 15.30 -28.92
N THR A 282 4.51 14.34 -28.52
CA THR A 282 3.81 14.36 -27.24
C THR A 282 4.72 14.11 -26.05
N ILE A 283 5.85 13.41 -26.21
CA ILE A 283 6.82 13.19 -25.12
C ILE A 283 7.33 14.50 -24.51
N SER A 284 7.54 15.52 -25.35
CA SER A 284 8.09 16.81 -24.92
C SER A 284 7.16 17.55 -23.94
N LEU A 285 5.86 17.23 -23.95
CA LEU A 285 4.87 17.81 -23.04
C LEU A 285 5.06 17.38 -21.58
N PHE A 286 5.75 16.26 -21.35
CA PHE A 286 5.96 15.68 -20.02
C PHE A 286 7.34 15.96 -19.44
N LEU A 287 8.22 16.62 -20.21
CA LEU A 287 9.60 16.88 -19.82
C LEU A 287 9.70 18.25 -19.18
N SER A 288 10.26 18.32 -17.97
CA SER A 288 10.50 19.57 -17.26
C SER A 288 11.78 19.48 -16.40
N PRO A 289 12.50 20.60 -16.20
CA PRO A 289 13.77 20.60 -15.48
C PRO A 289 13.65 20.20 -14.00
N ASP A 290 12.48 20.42 -13.42
CA ASP A 290 12.20 20.18 -12.00
C ASP A 290 11.73 18.73 -11.73
N LEU A 291 11.56 17.94 -12.80
CA LEU A 291 11.01 16.60 -12.73
C LEU A 291 11.97 15.63 -12.02
N LYS A 292 11.46 14.96 -10.99
CA LYS A 292 12.21 13.94 -10.23
C LYS A 292 11.88 12.51 -10.64
N SER A 293 10.66 12.25 -11.09
CA SER A 293 10.22 10.91 -11.50
C SER A 293 9.47 10.99 -12.81
N LEU A 294 9.85 10.14 -13.76
CA LEU A 294 9.22 10.04 -15.08
C LEU A 294 8.89 8.58 -15.37
N GLN A 295 7.66 8.33 -15.80
CA GLN A 295 7.18 7.00 -16.14
C GLN A 295 6.43 7.01 -17.48
N PHE A 296 6.91 6.20 -18.40
CA PHE A 296 6.26 5.90 -19.67
C PHE A 296 6.10 4.40 -19.83
N TRP A 297 4.85 3.96 -20.05
CA TRP A 297 4.50 2.54 -20.07
C TRP A 297 4.54 1.93 -21.48
N ASP A 298 4.40 2.76 -22.51
CA ASP A 298 4.55 2.38 -23.91
C ASP A 298 5.33 3.46 -24.66
N CYS A 299 6.63 3.20 -24.87
CA CYS A 299 7.55 4.03 -25.65
C CYS A 299 7.76 3.53 -27.08
N SER A 300 6.91 2.63 -27.60
CA SER A 300 7.13 1.97 -28.91
C SER A 300 7.22 2.96 -30.08
N ASN A 301 6.54 4.11 -29.98
CA ASN A 301 6.47 5.15 -31.01
C ASN A 301 7.37 6.37 -30.70
N VAL A 302 8.31 6.23 -29.76
CA VAL A 302 9.29 7.27 -29.41
C VAL A 302 10.64 6.87 -29.99
N ASP A 303 11.25 7.75 -30.78
CA ASP A 303 12.57 7.54 -31.38
C ASP A 303 13.75 7.86 -30.44
N SER A 304 14.94 7.45 -30.87
CA SER A 304 16.20 7.65 -30.15
C SER A 304 16.45 9.13 -29.79
N ASP A 305 16.23 10.04 -30.75
CA ASP A 305 16.47 11.47 -30.53
C ASP A 305 15.52 12.04 -29.47
N SER A 306 14.28 11.58 -29.45
CA SER A 306 13.30 11.99 -28.46
C SER A 306 13.57 11.39 -27.08
N LEU A 307 14.15 10.19 -26.99
CA LEU A 307 14.63 9.63 -25.73
C LEU A 307 15.79 10.46 -25.15
N ASN A 308 16.70 10.97 -25.99
CA ASN A 308 17.76 11.89 -25.54
C ASN A 308 17.22 13.19 -24.93
N LYS A 309 16.03 13.64 -25.35
CA LYS A 309 15.37 14.81 -24.74
C LYS A 309 15.11 14.58 -23.24
N ILE A 310 14.88 13.35 -22.79
CA ILE A 310 14.67 13.10 -21.36
C ILE A 310 15.88 13.58 -20.55
N ALA A 311 17.08 13.19 -20.98
CA ALA A 311 18.32 13.56 -20.30
C ALA A 311 18.65 15.06 -20.42
N SER A 312 18.37 15.69 -21.56
CA SER A 312 18.69 17.11 -21.75
C SER A 312 17.69 18.05 -21.07
N TYR A 313 16.41 17.68 -20.95
CA TYR A 313 15.38 18.51 -20.34
C TYR A 313 15.15 18.21 -18.85
N CYS A 314 15.51 17.03 -18.34
CA CYS A 314 15.25 16.61 -16.96
C CYS A 314 16.57 16.24 -16.22
N PRO A 315 17.51 17.19 -15.98
CA PRO A 315 18.82 16.90 -15.39
C PRO A 315 18.77 16.51 -13.91
N HIS A 316 17.62 16.69 -13.24
CA HIS A 316 17.42 16.35 -11.82
C HIS A 316 16.61 15.07 -11.60
N LEU A 317 16.45 14.26 -12.65
CA LEU A 317 15.68 13.03 -12.58
C LEU A 317 16.32 12.02 -11.63
N GLU A 318 15.54 11.52 -10.68
CA GLU A 318 15.92 10.53 -9.67
C GLU A 318 15.37 9.14 -10.04
N SER A 319 14.23 9.07 -10.73
CA SER A 319 13.54 7.82 -11.10
C SER A 319 13.05 7.86 -12.56
N LEU A 320 13.45 6.86 -13.36
CA LEU A 320 13.10 6.74 -14.77
C LEU A 320 12.54 5.35 -15.07
N THR A 321 11.32 5.31 -15.60
CA THR A 321 10.70 4.08 -16.13
C THR A 321 10.38 4.26 -17.61
N LEU A 322 10.97 3.42 -18.46
CA LEU A 322 10.67 3.35 -19.90
C LEU A 322 10.32 1.92 -20.28
N PHE A 323 9.04 1.66 -20.50
CA PHE A 323 8.56 0.36 -20.95
C PHE A 323 8.27 0.36 -22.45
N MET A 324 8.40 -0.80 -23.08
CA MET A 324 8.36 -0.96 -24.53
C MET A 324 9.36 -0.01 -25.23
N CYS A 325 10.54 0.18 -24.63
CA CYS A 325 11.56 1.12 -25.11
C CYS A 325 12.44 0.50 -26.20
N GLY A 326 11.82 0.00 -27.26
CA GLY A 326 12.50 -0.73 -28.33
C GLY A 326 13.49 0.10 -29.16
N GLN A 327 13.32 1.42 -29.18
CA GLN A 327 14.18 2.37 -29.86
C GLN A 327 15.25 2.97 -28.94
N LEU A 328 15.52 2.37 -27.78
CA LEU A 328 16.60 2.80 -26.89
C LEU A 328 17.92 2.12 -27.31
N HIS A 329 18.89 2.93 -27.77
CA HIS A 329 20.18 2.50 -28.32
C HIS A 329 21.33 2.79 -27.34
N ASN A 330 22.53 2.32 -27.68
CA ASN A 330 23.74 2.54 -26.88
C ASN A 330 24.01 4.02 -26.58
N ASP A 331 23.95 4.88 -27.59
CA ASP A 331 24.23 6.31 -27.45
C ASP A 331 23.28 6.98 -26.45
N ASN A 332 22.02 6.54 -26.39
CA ASN A 332 21.05 7.06 -25.43
C ASN A 332 21.43 6.67 -24.00
N LEU A 333 21.76 5.40 -23.78
CA LEU A 333 22.12 4.91 -22.45
C LEU A 333 23.41 5.57 -21.96
N GLN A 334 24.40 5.76 -22.84
CA GLN A 334 25.62 6.51 -22.52
C GLN A 334 25.30 7.98 -22.17
N TYR A 335 24.39 8.59 -22.92
CA TYR A 335 23.94 9.95 -22.61
C TYR A 335 23.22 10.01 -21.25
N PHE A 336 22.46 8.98 -20.88
CA PHE A 336 21.82 8.88 -19.58
C PHE A 336 22.83 8.67 -18.44
N ALA A 337 23.91 7.92 -18.67
CA ALA A 337 24.99 7.77 -17.70
C ALA A 337 25.57 9.14 -17.30
N THR A 338 25.92 9.94 -18.32
CA THR A 338 26.61 11.22 -18.18
C THR A 338 25.73 12.36 -17.67
N GLN A 339 24.49 12.50 -18.18
CA GLN A 339 23.66 13.67 -17.88
C GLN A 339 22.79 13.48 -16.64
N LEU A 340 22.22 12.29 -16.42
CA LEU A 340 21.26 12.05 -15.34
C LEU A 340 21.96 11.76 -14.01
N THR A 341 22.85 12.64 -13.58
CA THR A 341 23.75 12.43 -12.42
C THR A 341 23.05 12.09 -11.08
N LYS A 342 21.74 12.36 -10.96
CA LYS A 342 20.93 12.06 -9.77
C LYS A 342 20.09 10.79 -9.88
N LEU A 343 20.13 10.06 -11.00
CA LEU A 343 19.26 8.90 -11.21
C LEU A 343 19.64 7.76 -10.27
N THR A 344 18.72 7.36 -9.41
CA THR A 344 18.88 6.24 -8.48
C THR A 344 17.98 5.06 -8.82
N GLU A 345 16.94 5.26 -9.63
CA GLU A 345 16.01 4.22 -10.06
C GLU A 345 15.91 4.18 -11.58
N LEU A 346 16.21 3.01 -12.16
CA LEU A 346 16.09 2.78 -13.60
C LEU A 346 15.30 1.49 -13.86
N SER A 347 14.19 1.63 -14.56
CA SER A 347 13.31 0.51 -14.95
C SER A 347 13.11 0.51 -16.46
N LEU A 348 13.60 -0.53 -17.14
CA LEU A 348 13.55 -0.66 -18.59
C LEU A 348 12.88 -1.97 -19.00
N ASN A 349 11.97 -1.91 -19.97
CA ASN A 349 11.32 -3.08 -20.54
C ASN A 349 11.40 -3.04 -22.07
N GLY A 350 11.97 -4.09 -22.66
CA GLY A 350 12.21 -4.19 -24.09
C GLY A 350 13.39 -3.37 -24.66
N PRO A 351 14.50 -3.08 -23.95
CA PRO A 351 15.66 -2.39 -24.54
C PRO A 351 16.50 -3.37 -25.39
N PHE A 352 15.98 -3.80 -26.54
CA PHE A 352 16.60 -4.84 -27.37
C PHE A 352 17.76 -4.37 -28.26
N LEU A 353 18.03 -3.06 -28.33
CA LEU A 353 19.13 -2.50 -29.13
C LEU A 353 20.38 -2.18 -28.28
N ILE A 354 20.29 -2.27 -26.97
CA ILE A 354 21.43 -2.04 -26.08
C ILE A 354 22.31 -3.30 -26.07
N SER A 355 23.59 -3.13 -26.41
CA SER A 355 24.56 -4.23 -26.37
C SER A 355 25.02 -4.54 -24.95
N ASP A 356 25.42 -5.79 -24.71
CA ASP A 356 25.98 -6.23 -23.44
C ASP A 356 27.16 -5.35 -22.95
N VAL A 357 28.09 -4.99 -23.84
CA VAL A 357 29.22 -4.10 -23.52
C VAL A 357 28.75 -2.73 -23.01
N MET A 358 27.70 -2.17 -23.61
CA MET A 358 27.16 -0.87 -23.19
C MET A 358 26.49 -0.96 -21.80
N TRP A 359 25.89 -2.09 -21.45
CA TRP A 359 25.41 -2.29 -20.08
C TRP A 359 26.56 -2.27 -19.09
N GLN A 360 27.65 -2.97 -19.41
CA GLN A 360 28.86 -2.97 -18.58
C GLN A 360 29.39 -1.54 -18.39
N ASP A 361 29.60 -0.81 -19.48
CA ASP A 361 30.08 0.59 -19.46
C ASP A 361 29.14 1.50 -18.64
N TYR A 362 27.82 1.35 -18.81
CA TYR A 362 26.83 2.11 -18.05
C TYR A 362 26.94 1.85 -16.55
N PHE A 363 27.09 0.60 -16.13
CA PHE A 363 27.21 0.27 -14.70
C PHE A 363 28.55 0.68 -14.11
N GLU A 364 29.64 0.63 -14.87
CA GLU A 364 30.94 1.14 -14.44
C GLU A 364 30.90 2.66 -14.20
N GLU A 365 30.22 3.41 -15.06
CA GLU A 365 30.14 4.87 -14.94
C GLU A 365 29.08 5.33 -13.93
N ALA A 366 27.89 4.73 -13.95
CA ALA A 366 26.70 5.21 -13.24
C ALA A 366 26.09 4.19 -12.26
N GLY A 367 26.60 2.96 -12.17
CA GLY A 367 26.02 1.92 -11.32
C GLY A 367 26.09 2.25 -9.82
N ASN A 368 27.11 2.99 -9.39
CA ASN A 368 27.32 3.32 -7.98
C ASN A 368 26.19 4.13 -7.32
N ARG A 369 25.37 4.84 -8.10
CA ARG A 369 24.22 5.64 -7.63
C ARG A 369 22.90 4.87 -7.68
N LEU A 370 22.86 3.73 -8.35
CA LEU A 370 21.63 2.94 -8.47
C LEU A 370 21.26 2.28 -7.15
N THR A 371 19.98 2.42 -6.81
CA THR A 371 19.32 1.80 -5.66
C THR A 371 18.18 0.89 -6.10
N LYS A 372 17.61 1.12 -7.29
CA LYS A 372 16.62 0.24 -7.89
C LYS A 372 16.95 0.02 -9.36
N PHE A 373 17.00 -1.24 -9.75
CA PHE A 373 17.20 -1.62 -11.13
C PHE A 373 16.17 -2.67 -11.52
N GLU A 374 15.46 -2.41 -12.61
CA GLU A 374 14.53 -3.34 -13.23
C GLU A 374 14.85 -3.43 -14.71
N ILE A 375 15.05 -4.65 -15.20
CA ILE A 375 15.21 -4.92 -16.63
C ILE A 375 14.34 -6.09 -17.03
N ARG A 376 13.62 -5.93 -18.15
CA ARG A 376 12.69 -6.93 -18.66
C ARG A 376 12.80 -7.11 -20.17
N ASN A 377 12.51 -8.33 -20.63
CA ASN A 377 12.32 -8.67 -22.04
C ASN A 377 13.49 -8.23 -22.94
N THR A 378 14.69 -8.71 -22.65
CA THR A 378 15.84 -8.50 -23.53
C THR A 378 16.81 -9.68 -23.50
N HIS A 379 17.24 -10.11 -24.69
CA HIS A 379 18.23 -11.17 -24.86
C HIS A 379 19.68 -10.63 -24.88
N ARG A 380 19.85 -9.31 -24.93
CA ARG A 380 21.17 -8.66 -25.03
C ARG A 380 21.79 -8.28 -23.69
N PHE A 381 21.04 -8.45 -22.60
CA PHE A 381 21.58 -8.35 -21.25
C PHE A 381 22.14 -9.72 -20.86
N GLY A 382 23.45 -9.86 -20.99
CA GLY A 382 24.16 -11.11 -20.76
C GLY A 382 24.78 -11.23 -19.37
N ASN A 383 25.51 -12.32 -19.19
CA ASN A 383 26.17 -12.66 -17.92
C ASN A 383 27.11 -11.54 -17.45
N ASP A 384 27.93 -10.98 -18.33
CA ASP A 384 28.90 -9.93 -17.99
C ASP A 384 28.18 -8.62 -17.59
N SER A 385 27.04 -8.31 -18.20
CA SER A 385 26.17 -7.20 -17.77
C SER A 385 25.71 -7.36 -16.32
N LEU A 386 25.27 -8.57 -15.93
CA LEU A 386 24.83 -8.83 -14.56
C LEU A 386 26.00 -8.76 -13.58
N ILE A 387 27.17 -9.29 -13.94
CA ILE A 387 28.38 -9.18 -13.12
C ILE A 387 28.75 -7.71 -12.90
N SER A 388 28.74 -6.90 -13.96
CA SER A 388 29.04 -5.47 -13.86
C SER A 388 28.00 -4.72 -13.03
N LEU A 389 26.70 -5.01 -13.19
CA LEU A 389 25.63 -4.47 -12.34
C LEU A 389 25.90 -4.78 -10.86
N LEU A 390 26.13 -6.05 -10.54
CA LEU A 390 26.33 -6.50 -9.17
C LEU A 390 27.60 -5.88 -8.54
N THR A 391 28.70 -5.85 -9.29
CA THR A 391 29.97 -5.27 -8.83
C THR A 391 29.85 -3.78 -8.52
N ASN A 392 29.17 -3.02 -9.39
CA ASN A 392 29.12 -1.56 -9.29
C ASN A 392 27.94 -1.03 -8.45
N ALA A 393 26.78 -1.69 -8.50
CA ALA A 393 25.55 -1.24 -7.83
C ALA A 393 25.15 -2.10 -6.62
N GLY A 394 25.57 -3.37 -6.54
CA GLY A 394 25.04 -4.37 -5.60
C GLY A 394 24.94 -3.93 -4.14
N ARG A 395 25.95 -3.22 -3.64
CA ARG A 395 25.99 -2.69 -2.25
C ARG A 395 24.91 -1.64 -1.90
N ASN A 396 24.31 -1.02 -2.92
CA ASN A 396 23.34 0.06 -2.79
C ASN A 396 21.93 -0.37 -3.23
N LEU A 397 21.79 -1.53 -3.88
CA LEU A 397 20.51 -2.01 -4.37
C LEU A 397 19.55 -2.33 -3.21
N THR A 398 18.36 -1.77 -3.33
CA THR A 398 17.17 -2.01 -2.50
C THR A 398 16.08 -2.74 -3.28
N SER A 399 16.13 -2.68 -4.61
CA SER A 399 15.25 -3.43 -5.52
C SER A 399 16.06 -3.93 -6.71
N LEU A 400 16.00 -5.24 -6.94
CA LEU A 400 16.57 -5.88 -8.12
C LEU A 400 15.48 -6.71 -8.79
N LYS A 401 15.19 -6.41 -10.06
CA LYS A 401 14.19 -7.14 -10.84
C LYS A 401 14.75 -7.55 -12.20
N LEU A 402 14.79 -8.85 -12.41
CA LEU A 402 15.29 -9.52 -13.59
C LEU A 402 14.17 -10.38 -14.15
N SER A 403 13.65 -10.05 -15.33
CA SER A 403 12.48 -10.73 -15.90
C SER A 403 12.66 -11.04 -17.38
N ARG A 404 12.57 -12.30 -17.79
CA ARG A 404 12.67 -12.71 -19.21
C ARG A 404 13.96 -12.20 -19.86
N LEU A 405 15.10 -12.64 -19.31
CA LEU A 405 16.44 -12.25 -19.74
C LEU A 405 17.18 -13.44 -20.35
N ASP A 406 16.90 -13.74 -21.62
CA ASP A 406 17.45 -14.91 -22.32
C ASP A 406 18.98 -14.83 -22.52
N GLY A 407 19.59 -13.67 -22.29
CA GLY A 407 21.05 -13.52 -22.30
C GLY A 407 21.73 -14.07 -21.02
N LEU A 408 20.98 -14.25 -19.93
CA LEU A 408 21.47 -14.82 -18.68
C LEU A 408 21.36 -16.34 -18.69
N ASN A 409 22.43 -16.98 -19.17
CA ASN A 409 22.43 -18.41 -19.51
C ASN A 409 23.37 -19.27 -18.65
N ALA A 410 23.98 -18.70 -17.61
CA ALA A 410 24.91 -19.40 -16.71
C ALA A 410 24.44 -19.31 -15.25
N ALA A 411 24.24 -20.47 -14.61
CA ALA A 411 23.80 -20.57 -13.22
C ALA A 411 24.77 -19.90 -12.23
N ASP A 412 26.08 -20.01 -12.48
CA ASP A 412 27.13 -19.44 -11.62
C ASP A 412 26.99 -17.92 -11.43
N VAL A 413 26.48 -17.23 -12.45
CA VAL A 413 26.29 -15.76 -12.42
C VAL A 413 25.21 -15.38 -11.42
N TYR A 414 24.12 -16.14 -11.36
CA TYR A 414 23.12 -15.96 -10.31
C TYR A 414 23.69 -16.29 -8.93
N GLY A 415 24.58 -17.30 -8.84
CA GLY A 415 25.33 -17.62 -7.63
C GLY A 415 26.24 -16.50 -7.10
N MET A 416 26.52 -15.48 -7.91
CA MET A 416 27.24 -14.29 -7.46
C MET A 416 26.34 -13.26 -6.77
N ILE A 417 25.01 -13.30 -6.97
CA ILE A 417 24.07 -12.34 -6.37
C ILE A 417 24.24 -12.23 -4.84
N PRO A 418 24.28 -13.34 -4.07
CA PRO A 418 24.50 -13.28 -2.61
C PRO A 418 25.78 -12.54 -2.22
N HIS A 419 26.84 -12.62 -3.03
CA HIS A 419 28.16 -12.08 -2.70
C HIS A 419 28.27 -10.55 -2.88
N PHE A 420 27.49 -9.98 -3.79
CA PHE A 420 27.56 -8.56 -4.14
C PHE A 420 26.46 -7.71 -3.50
N LEU A 421 25.37 -8.33 -3.08
CA LEU A 421 24.33 -7.62 -2.36
C LEU A 421 24.79 -7.33 -0.93
N SER A 422 24.61 -6.08 -0.50
CA SER A 422 24.80 -5.76 0.91
C SER A 422 23.78 -6.53 1.73
N PRO A 423 24.20 -7.19 2.83
CA PRO A 423 23.27 -7.72 3.81
C PRO A 423 22.29 -6.62 4.23
N SER A 424 21.02 -6.98 4.38
CA SER A 424 20.00 -6.15 5.05
C SER A 424 19.63 -4.81 4.37
N LYS A 425 19.67 -4.72 3.03
CA LYS A 425 19.11 -3.56 2.30
C LYS A 425 18.09 -3.92 1.23
N LEU A 426 18.15 -5.14 0.68
CA LEU A 426 17.28 -5.52 -0.41
C LEU A 426 15.85 -5.75 0.11
N THR A 427 14.91 -4.99 -0.43
CA THR A 427 13.49 -5.05 -0.05
C THR A 427 12.64 -5.71 -1.12
N HIS A 428 13.06 -5.66 -2.38
CA HIS A 428 12.35 -6.25 -3.51
C HIS A 428 13.31 -7.08 -4.36
N LEU A 429 12.98 -8.36 -4.54
CA LEU A 429 13.70 -9.26 -5.42
C LEU A 429 12.70 -9.88 -6.40
N GLU A 430 13.00 -9.75 -7.70
CA GLU A 430 12.32 -10.47 -8.77
C GLU A 430 13.38 -11.16 -9.63
N ILE A 431 13.26 -12.48 -9.76
CA ILE A 431 13.95 -13.30 -10.75
C ILE A 431 12.86 -14.13 -11.41
N SER A 432 12.39 -13.71 -12.59
CA SER A 432 11.24 -14.32 -13.24
C SER A 432 11.53 -14.76 -14.67
N TYR A 433 10.99 -15.91 -15.05
CA TYR A 433 11.08 -16.53 -16.37
C TYR A 433 12.53 -16.58 -16.91
N PRO A 434 13.43 -17.35 -16.26
CA PRO A 434 14.78 -17.57 -16.76
C PRO A 434 14.75 -18.30 -18.12
N GLU A 435 15.84 -18.20 -18.90
CA GLU A 435 15.94 -18.86 -20.23
C GLU A 435 15.73 -20.37 -20.12
N LYS A 436 16.33 -20.97 -19.09
CA LYS A 436 16.21 -22.39 -18.75
C LYS A 436 15.86 -22.52 -17.28
N GLU A 437 15.05 -23.52 -16.99
CA GLU A 437 14.52 -23.79 -15.65
C GLU A 437 15.64 -24.13 -14.66
N GLU A 438 16.64 -24.92 -15.11
CA GLU A 438 17.80 -25.37 -14.33
C GLU A 438 18.73 -24.24 -13.82
N LEU A 439 18.58 -23.01 -14.33
CA LEU A 439 19.41 -21.88 -13.92
C LEU A 439 19.08 -21.40 -12.50
N ILE A 440 17.85 -21.63 -12.04
CA ILE A 440 17.35 -21.16 -10.75
C ILE A 440 16.96 -22.35 -9.90
N SER A 441 17.87 -22.78 -9.03
CA SER A 441 17.67 -23.90 -8.11
C SER A 441 17.23 -23.43 -6.70
N ASP A 442 16.67 -24.35 -5.91
CA ASP A 442 16.29 -24.09 -4.52
C ASP A 442 17.48 -23.57 -3.70
N ASP A 443 18.65 -24.21 -3.83
CA ASP A 443 19.85 -23.86 -3.06
C ASP A 443 20.34 -22.44 -3.37
N LEU A 444 20.23 -22.01 -4.64
CA LEU A 444 20.52 -20.63 -5.04
C LEU A 444 19.58 -19.66 -4.33
N ILE A 445 18.26 -19.87 -4.40
CA ILE A 445 17.29 -18.99 -3.76
C ILE A 445 17.48 -18.95 -2.25
N ILE A 446 17.69 -20.11 -1.61
CA ILE A 446 17.98 -20.20 -0.17
C ILE A 446 19.23 -19.39 0.17
N SER A 447 20.30 -19.48 -0.64
CA SER A 447 21.53 -18.71 -0.42
C SER A 447 21.28 -17.20 -0.48
N ILE A 448 20.46 -16.73 -1.42
CA ILE A 448 20.09 -15.30 -1.54
C ILE A 448 19.25 -14.86 -0.33
N LEU A 449 18.25 -15.66 0.04
CA LEU A 449 17.35 -15.36 1.16
C LEU A 449 18.06 -15.39 2.51
N SER A 450 19.10 -16.21 2.69
CA SER A 450 19.89 -16.23 3.93
C SER A 450 20.60 -14.90 4.22
N ILE A 451 20.89 -14.10 3.18
CA ILE A 451 21.57 -12.80 3.29
C ILE A 451 20.56 -11.63 3.26
N THR A 452 19.50 -11.76 2.48
CA THR A 452 18.57 -10.64 2.18
C THR A 452 17.20 -10.77 2.83
N GLY A 453 16.82 -11.96 3.30
CA GLY A 453 15.47 -12.27 3.74
C GLY A 453 14.98 -11.40 4.90
N ASP A 454 15.88 -10.96 5.77
CA ASP A 454 15.55 -10.17 6.95
C ASP A 454 14.87 -8.83 6.62
N THR A 455 15.17 -8.27 5.45
CA THR A 455 14.66 -6.97 4.96
C THR A 455 13.73 -7.10 3.77
N LEU A 456 13.61 -8.29 3.20
CA LEU A 456 12.79 -8.55 2.04
C LEU A 456 11.29 -8.36 2.35
N VAL A 457 10.63 -7.55 1.52
CA VAL A 457 9.20 -7.22 1.58
C VAL A 457 8.45 -7.81 0.38
N SER A 458 9.12 -7.98 -0.74
CA SER A 458 8.58 -8.55 -1.98
C SER A 458 9.53 -9.56 -2.59
N LEU A 459 9.00 -10.76 -2.85
CA LEU A 459 9.69 -11.84 -3.55
C LEU A 459 8.83 -12.29 -4.74
N ASN A 460 9.40 -12.22 -5.95
CA ASN A 460 8.80 -12.75 -7.16
C ASN A 460 9.76 -13.74 -7.81
N LEU A 461 9.31 -14.98 -7.97
CA LEU A 461 10.04 -16.09 -8.60
C LEU A 461 9.20 -16.72 -9.72
N ASP A 462 8.37 -15.91 -10.39
CA ASP A 462 7.43 -16.42 -11.39
C ASP A 462 8.15 -17.13 -12.55
N GLY A 463 7.70 -18.33 -12.92
CA GLY A 463 8.25 -19.12 -14.02
C GLY A 463 9.57 -19.81 -13.73
N CYS A 464 10.04 -19.83 -12.47
CA CYS A 464 11.16 -20.65 -12.04
C CYS A 464 10.68 -22.07 -11.69
N SER A 465 10.30 -22.85 -12.70
CA SER A 465 9.65 -24.17 -12.57
C SER A 465 10.48 -25.26 -11.92
N ASP A 466 11.82 -25.14 -11.88
CA ASP A 466 12.70 -26.12 -11.18
C ASP A 466 12.68 -25.96 -9.65
N LEU A 467 12.02 -24.92 -9.12
CA LEU A 467 11.90 -24.68 -7.68
C LEU A 467 10.84 -25.58 -7.03
N THR A 468 11.15 -26.11 -5.86
CA THR A 468 10.27 -27.00 -5.07
C THR A 468 9.83 -26.34 -3.76
N GLU A 469 9.00 -26.98 -2.94
CA GLU A 469 8.71 -26.47 -1.58
C GLU A 469 9.96 -26.28 -0.69
N LYS A 470 11.12 -26.84 -1.06
CA LYS A 470 12.36 -26.70 -0.29
C LYS A 470 12.75 -25.23 -0.09
N PHE A 471 12.71 -24.37 -1.12
CA PHE A 471 13.05 -22.94 -0.90
C PHE A 471 12.02 -22.23 0.00
N LEU A 472 10.77 -22.69 0.04
CA LEU A 472 9.76 -22.13 0.93
C LEU A 472 10.03 -22.53 2.38
N ILE A 473 10.38 -23.79 2.64
CA ILE A 473 10.63 -24.32 3.99
C ILE A 473 11.99 -23.85 4.52
N ASP A 474 13.05 -23.99 3.72
CA ASP A 474 14.42 -23.73 4.15
C ASP A 474 14.86 -22.28 3.91
N GLY A 475 14.19 -21.57 3.00
CA GLY A 475 14.49 -20.19 2.65
C GLY A 475 13.49 -19.20 3.24
N VAL A 476 12.28 -19.16 2.67
CA VAL A 476 11.26 -18.16 3.03
C VAL A 476 10.85 -18.28 4.50
N ALA A 477 10.55 -19.51 4.94
CA ALA A 477 10.06 -19.75 6.30
C ALA A 477 11.12 -19.42 7.37
N GLN A 478 12.41 -19.55 7.06
CA GLN A 478 13.50 -19.27 8.00
C GLN A 478 13.92 -17.81 8.02
N PHE A 479 14.07 -17.20 6.84
CA PHE A 479 14.79 -15.94 6.71
C PHE A 479 13.92 -14.72 6.44
N CYS A 480 12.63 -14.87 6.07
CA CYS A 480 11.83 -13.77 5.53
C CYS A 480 10.73 -13.24 6.48
N PRO A 481 11.03 -12.66 7.66
CA PRO A 481 9.99 -12.28 8.61
C PRO A 481 9.14 -11.08 8.16
N ASN A 482 9.61 -10.28 7.19
CA ASN A 482 8.99 -9.01 6.75
C ASN A 482 8.27 -9.11 5.40
N LEU A 483 8.25 -10.29 4.76
CA LEU A 483 7.63 -10.45 3.46
C LEU A 483 6.13 -10.13 3.54
N THR A 484 5.65 -9.36 2.57
CA THR A 484 4.21 -9.08 2.40
C THR A 484 3.73 -9.39 0.99
N HIS A 485 4.62 -9.52 0.01
CA HIS A 485 4.29 -9.85 -1.37
C HIS A 485 5.06 -11.11 -1.76
N LEU A 486 4.33 -12.15 -2.17
CA LEU A 486 4.89 -13.41 -2.66
C LEU A 486 4.25 -13.75 -4.00
N SER A 487 5.06 -13.86 -5.04
CA SER A 487 4.63 -14.30 -6.37
C SER A 487 5.48 -15.48 -6.79
N ILE A 488 4.83 -16.61 -7.03
CA ILE A 488 5.44 -17.88 -7.43
C ILE A 488 4.63 -18.52 -8.56
N GLN A 489 4.17 -17.71 -9.51
CA GLN A 489 3.33 -18.16 -10.61
C GLN A 489 4.09 -19.16 -11.50
N ASN A 490 3.39 -20.15 -12.04
CA ASN A 490 3.94 -21.21 -12.88
C ASN A 490 5.03 -22.06 -12.17
N LEU A 491 4.91 -22.29 -10.87
CA LEU A 491 5.71 -23.29 -10.16
C LEU A 491 4.89 -24.56 -9.99
N ASP A 492 5.12 -25.54 -10.87
CA ASP A 492 4.36 -26.80 -10.96
C ASP A 492 4.91 -27.93 -10.10
N GLN A 493 6.16 -27.83 -9.62
CA GLN A 493 6.79 -28.82 -8.76
C GLN A 493 6.44 -28.69 -7.27
N ILE A 494 5.76 -27.61 -6.87
CA ILE A 494 5.36 -27.42 -5.48
C ILE A 494 4.14 -28.28 -5.15
N SER A 495 4.29 -29.15 -4.15
CA SER A 495 3.22 -30.02 -3.69
C SER A 495 2.25 -29.34 -2.70
N ASP A 496 1.00 -29.82 -2.65
CA ASP A 496 -0.03 -29.35 -1.71
C ASP A 496 0.43 -29.47 -0.23
N ASP A 497 0.96 -30.64 0.15
CA ASP A 497 1.46 -30.90 1.50
C ASP A 497 2.74 -30.07 1.79
N GLY A 498 3.64 -29.94 0.82
CA GLY A 498 4.87 -29.17 0.95
C GLY A 498 4.61 -27.68 1.18
N PHE A 499 3.70 -27.09 0.40
CA PHE A 499 3.30 -25.68 0.58
C PHE A 499 2.58 -25.45 1.91
N ALA A 500 1.66 -26.36 2.29
CA ALA A 500 0.98 -26.29 3.58
C ALA A 500 1.99 -26.37 4.74
N GLN A 501 2.96 -27.28 4.67
CA GLN A 501 4.00 -27.38 5.69
C GLN A 501 4.86 -26.11 5.75
N ALA A 502 5.24 -25.55 4.60
CA ALA A 502 6.00 -24.31 4.55
C ALA A 502 5.28 -23.15 5.25
N LEU A 503 3.97 -22.99 5.04
CA LEU A 503 3.19 -21.92 5.67
C LEU A 503 2.95 -22.13 7.18
N LYS A 504 2.81 -23.38 7.64
CA LYS A 504 2.77 -23.70 9.08
C LYS A 504 4.05 -23.25 9.77
N GLU A 505 5.20 -23.57 9.19
CA GLU A 505 6.49 -23.13 9.69
C GLU A 505 6.64 -21.62 9.59
N TYR A 506 6.22 -21.04 8.46
CA TYR A 506 6.33 -19.62 8.23
C TYR A 506 5.52 -18.77 9.20
N SER A 507 4.36 -19.27 9.65
CA SER A 507 3.53 -18.64 10.68
C SER A 507 4.28 -18.36 11.99
N LYS A 508 5.36 -19.10 12.27
CA LYS A 508 6.20 -18.89 13.46
C LYS A 508 7.15 -17.70 13.31
N VAL A 509 7.50 -17.35 12.06
CA VAL A 509 8.49 -16.32 11.70
C VAL A 509 7.81 -15.05 11.20
N ASN A 510 6.87 -15.18 10.26
CA ASN A 510 6.04 -14.09 9.77
C ASN A 510 4.71 -14.06 10.53
N VAL A 511 4.67 -13.29 11.61
CA VAL A 511 3.43 -13.02 12.36
C VAL A 511 2.61 -11.89 11.71
N GLY A 512 3.16 -11.27 10.66
CA GLY A 512 2.57 -10.12 10.00
C GLY A 512 1.55 -10.48 8.92
N GLY A 513 1.56 -11.73 8.44
CA GLY A 513 0.79 -12.19 7.30
C GLY A 513 1.24 -11.58 5.97
N LEU A 514 0.82 -12.20 4.87
CA LEU A 514 1.00 -11.68 3.52
C LEU A 514 -0.14 -10.75 3.14
N LEU A 515 0.15 -9.78 2.27
CA LEU A 515 -0.80 -8.83 1.70
C LEU A 515 -1.16 -9.22 0.26
N GLU A 516 -0.18 -9.70 -0.51
CA GLU A 516 -0.32 -10.00 -1.94
C GLU A 516 0.30 -11.37 -2.23
N VAL A 517 -0.51 -12.28 -2.76
CA VAL A 517 -0.08 -13.65 -3.05
C VAL A 517 -0.57 -14.07 -4.44
N TYR A 518 0.36 -14.45 -5.32
CA TYR A 518 0.05 -14.88 -6.69
C TYR A 518 0.54 -16.32 -6.93
N LEU A 519 -0.42 -17.23 -7.12
CA LEU A 519 -0.21 -18.68 -7.28
C LEU A 519 -0.71 -19.20 -8.63
N THR A 520 -0.87 -18.32 -9.63
CA THR A 520 -1.34 -18.68 -10.96
C THR A 520 -0.58 -19.89 -11.50
N LYS A 521 -1.30 -20.93 -11.94
CA LYS A 521 -0.73 -22.17 -12.52
C LYS A 521 0.23 -22.94 -11.61
N CYS A 522 0.11 -22.83 -10.28
CA CYS A 522 0.76 -23.75 -9.35
C CYS A 522 -0.06 -25.04 -9.24
N ILE A 523 -0.11 -25.83 -10.30
CA ILE A 523 -1.07 -26.93 -10.49
C ILE A 523 -1.01 -28.03 -9.41
N GLY A 524 0.10 -28.14 -8.66
CA GLY A 524 0.25 -29.07 -7.54
C GLY A 524 -0.41 -28.63 -6.24
N LEU A 525 -0.91 -27.39 -6.15
CA LEU A 525 -1.57 -26.86 -4.96
C LEU A 525 -3.06 -27.20 -4.92
N GLY A 526 -3.53 -27.69 -3.77
CA GLY A 526 -4.91 -28.07 -3.51
C GLY A 526 -5.48 -27.42 -2.23
N ASP A 527 -6.42 -28.13 -1.62
CA ASP A 527 -7.22 -27.61 -0.50
C ASP A 527 -6.35 -27.32 0.74
N LYS A 528 -5.37 -28.18 1.06
CA LYS A 528 -4.53 -28.02 2.27
C LYS A 528 -3.64 -26.79 2.16
N ALA A 529 -3.00 -26.58 1.01
CA ALA A 529 -2.14 -25.45 0.73
C ALA A 529 -2.88 -24.12 0.91
N ILE A 530 -4.05 -23.99 0.29
CA ILE A 530 -4.84 -22.76 0.35
C ILE A 530 -5.47 -22.56 1.73
N TYR A 531 -5.88 -23.63 2.42
CA TYR A 531 -6.35 -23.52 3.81
C TYR A 531 -5.28 -22.94 4.73
N GLU A 532 -4.04 -23.43 4.63
CA GLU A 532 -2.96 -22.93 5.47
C GLU A 532 -2.58 -21.50 5.10
N LEU A 533 -2.64 -21.12 3.82
CA LEU A 533 -2.47 -19.74 3.39
C LEU A 533 -3.49 -18.80 4.03
N PHE A 534 -4.74 -19.22 4.07
CA PHE A 534 -5.80 -18.43 4.68
C PHE A 534 -5.64 -18.36 6.20
N LYS A 535 -5.19 -19.43 6.86
CA LYS A 535 -4.87 -19.39 8.30
C LYS A 535 -3.75 -18.41 8.61
N HIS A 536 -2.68 -18.42 7.81
CA HIS A 536 -1.53 -17.56 8.01
C HIS A 536 -1.83 -16.07 7.68
N SER A 537 -2.46 -15.81 6.53
CA SER A 537 -2.55 -14.45 5.94
C SER A 537 -3.97 -13.87 5.89
N GLY A 538 -5.00 -14.59 6.32
CA GLY A 538 -6.40 -14.20 6.06
C GLY A 538 -6.79 -12.81 6.56
N HIS A 539 -6.19 -12.36 7.67
CA HIS A 539 -6.45 -11.03 8.24
C HIS A 539 -5.79 -9.85 7.52
N THR A 540 -4.83 -10.12 6.62
CA THR A 540 -4.01 -9.10 5.92
C THR A 540 -4.07 -9.18 4.42
N LEU A 541 -4.53 -10.30 3.85
CA LEU A 541 -4.58 -10.51 2.41
C LEU A 541 -5.46 -9.46 1.74
N VAL A 542 -4.93 -8.82 0.70
CA VAL A 542 -5.58 -7.75 -0.09
C VAL A 542 -5.77 -8.19 -1.54
N GLU A 543 -4.75 -8.80 -2.14
CA GLU A 543 -4.81 -9.35 -3.49
C GLU A 543 -4.39 -10.83 -3.46
N LEU A 544 -5.19 -11.68 -4.10
CA LEU A 544 -4.93 -13.10 -4.22
C LEU A 544 -5.18 -13.56 -5.65
N SER A 545 -4.23 -14.30 -6.22
CA SER A 545 -4.49 -15.15 -7.40
C SER A 545 -4.33 -16.62 -7.03
N ILE A 546 -5.40 -17.38 -7.26
CA ILE A 546 -5.47 -18.84 -7.22
C ILE A 546 -5.83 -19.38 -8.62
N ASN A 547 -5.45 -18.63 -9.66
CA ASN A 547 -5.80 -18.97 -11.04
C ASN A 547 -5.21 -20.33 -11.46
N SER A 548 -5.99 -21.15 -12.14
CA SER A 548 -5.60 -22.48 -12.63
C SER A 548 -5.22 -23.47 -11.51
N LEU A 549 -5.75 -23.31 -10.29
CA LEU A 549 -5.63 -24.31 -9.23
C LEU A 549 -6.75 -25.36 -9.32
N ASP A 550 -6.58 -26.31 -10.24
CA ASP A 550 -7.57 -27.34 -10.58
C ASP A 550 -7.84 -28.37 -9.46
N LEU A 551 -6.92 -28.53 -8.50
CA LEU A 551 -7.08 -29.46 -7.37
C LEU A 551 -8.00 -28.92 -6.27
N LEU A 552 -8.37 -27.64 -6.33
CA LEU A 552 -9.29 -27.06 -5.36
C LEU A 552 -10.69 -27.67 -5.50
N THR A 553 -11.25 -28.12 -4.38
CA THR A 553 -12.58 -28.73 -4.38
C THR A 553 -13.66 -27.73 -4.03
N LYS A 554 -14.86 -27.93 -4.59
CA LYS A 554 -16.05 -27.16 -4.19
C LYS A 554 -16.36 -27.37 -2.71
N ASN A 555 -16.10 -28.57 -2.19
CA ASN A 555 -16.34 -28.89 -0.78
C ASN A 555 -15.47 -28.00 0.13
N PHE A 556 -14.16 -27.93 -0.11
CA PHE A 556 -13.24 -27.05 0.61
C PHE A 556 -13.67 -25.59 0.57
N LEU A 557 -13.87 -25.03 -0.63
CA LEU A 557 -14.26 -23.62 -0.76
C LEU A 557 -15.59 -23.33 -0.04
N SER A 558 -16.55 -24.26 -0.10
CA SER A 558 -17.82 -24.12 0.62
C SER A 558 -17.61 -24.14 2.13
N GLN A 559 -16.75 -25.03 2.64
CA GLN A 559 -16.44 -25.13 4.07
C GLN A 559 -15.75 -23.87 4.61
N VAL A 560 -14.75 -23.35 3.90
CA VAL A 560 -13.95 -22.20 4.34
C VAL A 560 -14.77 -20.92 4.36
N PHE A 561 -15.62 -20.69 3.34
CA PHE A 561 -16.42 -19.47 3.27
C PHE A 561 -17.74 -19.55 4.03
N THR A 562 -18.12 -20.71 4.59
CA THR A 562 -19.33 -20.86 5.42
C THR A 562 -18.98 -20.84 6.90
N GLU A 563 -19.72 -20.10 7.71
CA GLU A 563 -19.55 -20.09 9.17
C GLU A 563 -19.70 -21.48 9.80
N ASP A 564 -18.87 -21.80 10.80
CA ASP A 564 -18.88 -23.09 11.51
C ASP A 564 -20.22 -23.38 12.22
N SER A 565 -21.00 -22.33 12.51
CA SER A 565 -22.33 -22.42 13.12
C SER A 565 -23.41 -22.93 12.16
N HIS A 566 -23.15 -22.85 10.85
CA HIS A 566 -24.12 -23.11 9.79
C HIS A 566 -24.52 -24.58 9.72
N GLN A 567 -25.78 -24.85 9.36
CA GLN A 567 -26.34 -26.20 9.36
C GLN A 567 -25.60 -27.15 8.41
N PHE A 568 -25.09 -26.64 7.29
CA PHE A 568 -24.25 -27.42 6.35
C PHE A 568 -23.03 -28.03 7.05
N LYS A 569 -22.26 -27.21 7.80
CA LYS A 569 -21.05 -27.67 8.47
C LYS A 569 -21.34 -28.58 9.65
N LYS A 570 -22.42 -28.31 10.40
CA LYS A 570 -22.90 -29.23 11.45
C LYS A 570 -23.27 -30.61 10.91
N ARG A 571 -23.95 -30.66 9.76
CA ARG A 571 -24.27 -31.94 9.10
C ARG A 571 -23.02 -32.63 8.58
N LEU A 572 -22.06 -31.89 8.01
CA LEU A 572 -20.80 -32.44 7.56
C LEU A 572 -19.99 -33.05 8.71
N LEU A 573 -19.89 -32.34 9.85
CA LEU A 573 -19.27 -32.85 11.08
C LEU A 573 -19.94 -34.14 11.56
N GLN A 574 -21.27 -34.17 11.61
CA GLN A 574 -22.00 -35.39 11.99
C GLN A 574 -21.72 -36.55 11.03
N GLN A 575 -21.67 -36.29 9.72
CA GLN A 575 -21.33 -37.31 8.72
C GLN A 575 -19.89 -37.82 8.87
N LEU A 576 -18.92 -36.97 9.22
CA LEU A 576 -17.55 -37.38 9.47
C LEU A 576 -17.38 -38.17 10.77
N GLU A 577 -18.24 -37.92 11.76
CA GLU A 577 -18.28 -38.73 12.99
C GLU A 577 -18.90 -40.11 12.74
N GLU A 578 -19.89 -40.19 11.84
CA GLU A 578 -20.60 -41.43 11.49
C GLU A 578 -19.84 -42.28 10.46
N SER A 579 -19.18 -41.64 9.50
CA SER A 579 -18.42 -42.28 8.43
C SER A 579 -16.93 -42.28 8.82
N GLN A 580 -16.33 -43.46 9.00
CA GLN A 580 -14.86 -43.60 9.13
C GLN A 580 -14.12 -43.34 7.80
N ASP A 581 -14.71 -42.59 6.87
CA ASP A 581 -14.09 -42.25 5.60
C ASP A 581 -13.03 -41.17 5.83
N GLU A 582 -11.76 -41.58 5.87
CA GLU A 582 -10.60 -40.70 6.05
C GLU A 582 -10.39 -39.70 4.90
N GLU A 583 -11.12 -39.84 3.78
CA GLU A 583 -10.93 -39.00 2.58
C GLU A 583 -11.52 -37.59 2.68
N VAL A 584 -12.47 -37.33 3.59
CA VAL A 584 -13.13 -36.02 3.67
C VAL A 584 -12.54 -35.20 4.82
N GLU A 585 -11.73 -34.22 4.47
CA GLU A 585 -11.15 -33.29 5.45
C GLU A 585 -12.14 -32.20 5.89
N TYR A 586 -12.11 -31.85 7.18
CA TYR A 586 -12.88 -30.74 7.74
C TYR A 586 -12.03 -29.47 7.84
N TYR A 587 -12.54 -28.38 7.27
CA TYR A 587 -11.90 -27.08 7.27
C TYR A 587 -12.73 -26.06 8.04
N ASN A 588 -12.12 -25.31 8.95
CA ASN A 588 -12.81 -24.25 9.70
C ASN A 588 -13.09 -23.04 8.82
N HIS A 589 -14.09 -22.25 9.22
CA HIS A 589 -14.37 -20.98 8.57
C HIS A 589 -13.18 -20.02 8.70
N ILE A 590 -12.82 -19.34 7.61
CA ILE A 590 -11.80 -18.29 7.64
C ILE A 590 -12.36 -16.99 7.06
N ARG A 591 -12.12 -15.88 7.78
CA ARG A 591 -12.52 -14.54 7.35
C ARG A 591 -11.40 -13.88 6.56
N LEU A 592 -11.77 -13.25 5.45
CA LEU A 592 -10.87 -12.46 4.60
C LEU A 592 -11.34 -10.99 4.55
N PRO A 593 -11.24 -10.24 5.67
CA PRO A 593 -11.88 -8.92 5.81
C PRO A 593 -11.25 -7.83 4.93
N LEU A 594 -10.03 -8.03 4.45
CA LEU A 594 -9.28 -7.04 3.66
C LEU A 594 -9.12 -7.42 2.18
N LEU A 595 -9.57 -8.60 1.78
CA LEU A 595 -9.44 -9.06 0.40
C LEU A 595 -10.25 -8.14 -0.53
N THR A 596 -9.57 -7.61 -1.54
CA THR A 596 -10.09 -6.60 -2.48
C THR A 596 -10.13 -7.11 -3.91
N TYR A 597 -9.14 -7.92 -4.28
CA TYR A 597 -9.01 -8.52 -5.60
C TYR A 597 -8.78 -10.03 -5.44
N LEU A 598 -9.55 -10.81 -6.18
CA LEU A 598 -9.41 -12.26 -6.26
C LEU A 598 -9.39 -12.69 -7.73
N ASP A 599 -8.31 -13.28 -8.19
CA ASP A 599 -8.28 -14.00 -9.46
C ASP A 599 -8.49 -15.49 -9.17
N SER A 600 -9.68 -15.99 -9.53
CA SER A 600 -10.05 -17.40 -9.45
C SER A 600 -10.29 -18.00 -10.84
N GLY A 601 -9.71 -17.42 -11.89
CA GLY A 601 -9.88 -17.93 -13.25
C GLY A 601 -9.36 -19.37 -13.38
N PHE A 602 -10.04 -20.19 -14.17
CA PHE A 602 -9.75 -21.59 -14.39
C PHE A 602 -9.76 -22.43 -13.10
N VAL A 603 -10.55 -22.04 -12.11
CA VAL A 603 -10.80 -22.84 -10.90
C VAL A 603 -12.17 -23.50 -11.04
N ARG A 604 -12.19 -24.70 -11.64
CA ARG A 604 -13.42 -25.43 -12.01
C ARG A 604 -14.42 -25.64 -10.87
N ALA A 605 -13.96 -25.62 -9.63
CA ALA A 605 -14.81 -25.72 -8.45
C ALA A 605 -15.75 -24.52 -8.29
N VAL A 606 -15.33 -23.32 -8.73
CA VAL A 606 -16.09 -22.07 -8.56
C VAL A 606 -17.31 -22.09 -9.49
N ASP A 607 -18.48 -21.96 -8.87
CA ASP A 607 -19.77 -21.87 -9.55
C ASP A 607 -20.60 -20.71 -8.99
N ASN A 608 -21.83 -20.53 -9.50
CA ASN A 608 -22.74 -19.48 -9.03
C ASN A 608 -22.94 -19.43 -7.51
N GLU A 609 -23.00 -20.60 -6.85
CA GLU A 609 -23.25 -20.70 -5.42
C GLU A 609 -22.02 -20.21 -4.65
N LEU A 610 -20.83 -20.71 -5.01
CA LEU A 610 -19.58 -20.26 -4.41
C LEU A 610 -19.29 -18.80 -4.69
N LEU A 611 -19.58 -18.30 -5.89
CA LEU A 611 -19.40 -16.90 -6.24
C LEU A 611 -20.25 -15.98 -5.33
N SER A 612 -21.49 -16.41 -5.03
CA SER A 612 -22.37 -15.70 -4.09
C SER A 612 -21.79 -15.76 -2.66
N LEU A 613 -21.36 -16.94 -2.23
CA LEU A 613 -20.80 -17.18 -0.90
C LEU A 613 -19.51 -16.39 -0.66
N ILE A 614 -18.57 -16.38 -1.61
CA ILE A 614 -17.33 -15.59 -1.57
C ILE A 614 -17.67 -14.10 -1.47
N GLY A 615 -18.65 -13.64 -2.25
CA GLY A 615 -19.11 -12.26 -2.20
C GLY A 615 -19.61 -11.85 -0.82
N GLU A 616 -20.42 -12.70 -0.17
CA GLU A 616 -20.96 -12.45 1.17
C GLU A 616 -19.88 -12.52 2.26
N SER A 617 -18.99 -13.51 2.18
CA SER A 617 -17.95 -13.74 3.20
C SER A 617 -16.75 -12.77 3.10
N CYS A 618 -16.56 -12.12 1.96
CA CYS A 618 -15.50 -11.15 1.72
C CYS A 618 -16.09 -9.74 1.49
N PRO A 619 -16.41 -8.96 2.54
CA PRO A 619 -17.18 -7.71 2.43
C PRO A 619 -16.45 -6.59 1.68
N GLN A 620 -15.12 -6.63 1.64
CA GLN A 620 -14.29 -5.63 0.97
C GLN A 620 -13.89 -6.02 -0.46
N LEU A 621 -14.25 -7.21 -0.93
CA LEU A 621 -13.95 -7.67 -2.28
C LEU A 621 -14.59 -6.73 -3.32
N LYS A 622 -13.79 -6.25 -4.28
CA LYS A 622 -14.24 -5.34 -5.33
C LYS A 622 -14.25 -6.00 -6.70
N ILE A 623 -13.27 -6.85 -6.96
CA ILE A 623 -13.18 -7.59 -8.21
C ILE A 623 -12.95 -9.06 -7.90
N ILE A 624 -13.68 -9.91 -8.60
CA ILE A 624 -13.36 -11.32 -8.77
C ILE A 624 -13.28 -11.68 -10.25
N GLU A 625 -12.19 -12.30 -10.66
CA GLU A 625 -12.00 -12.81 -12.03
C GLU A 625 -12.31 -14.30 -12.07
N VAL A 626 -13.19 -14.71 -13.01
CA VAL A 626 -13.70 -16.09 -13.15
C VAL A 626 -13.55 -16.59 -14.59
N TYR A 627 -12.50 -16.11 -15.29
CA TYR A 627 -12.20 -16.52 -16.65
C TYR A 627 -12.07 -18.04 -16.77
N GLY A 628 -12.81 -18.66 -17.69
CA GLY A 628 -12.79 -20.12 -17.89
C GLY A 628 -13.68 -20.93 -16.94
N ASP A 629 -14.28 -20.30 -15.92
CA ASP A 629 -15.17 -20.97 -14.98
C ASP A 629 -16.58 -21.06 -15.57
N ASN A 630 -16.81 -22.02 -16.46
CA ASN A 630 -18.05 -22.14 -17.23
C ASN A 630 -19.34 -22.30 -16.37
N ARG A 631 -19.21 -22.59 -15.07
CA ARG A 631 -20.32 -22.70 -14.12
C ARG A 631 -20.71 -21.36 -13.49
N CYS A 632 -19.90 -20.31 -13.68
CA CYS A 632 -20.17 -18.93 -13.30
C CYS A 632 -20.97 -18.24 -14.42
N THR A 633 -22.28 -18.14 -14.22
CA THR A 633 -23.23 -17.58 -15.18
C THR A 633 -23.88 -16.29 -14.67
N SER A 634 -24.63 -15.60 -15.53
CA SER A 634 -25.40 -14.40 -15.16
C SER A 634 -26.46 -14.62 -14.07
N LYS A 635 -26.75 -15.88 -13.71
CA LYS A 635 -27.68 -16.25 -12.63
C LYS A 635 -27.07 -16.19 -11.23
N ALA A 636 -25.75 -15.99 -11.10
CA ALA A 636 -25.10 -15.84 -9.80
C ALA A 636 -25.65 -14.63 -9.04
N ARG A 637 -25.87 -14.78 -7.73
CA ARG A 637 -26.30 -13.66 -6.88
C ARG A 637 -25.05 -12.89 -6.45
N ILE A 638 -24.89 -11.68 -6.99
CA ILE A 638 -23.74 -10.83 -6.71
C ILE A 638 -24.17 -9.68 -5.80
N ARG A 639 -23.46 -9.49 -4.69
CA ARG A 639 -23.73 -8.36 -3.80
C ARG A 639 -23.42 -7.02 -4.50
N PRO A 640 -24.11 -5.93 -4.13
CA PRO A 640 -23.80 -4.61 -4.67
C PRO A 640 -22.33 -4.21 -4.45
N GLY A 641 -21.69 -3.70 -5.51
CA GLY A 641 -20.31 -3.21 -5.48
C GLY A 641 -19.21 -4.27 -5.68
N LEU A 642 -19.56 -5.54 -5.86
CA LEU A 642 -18.66 -6.57 -6.35
C LEU A 642 -18.78 -6.68 -7.87
N MET A 643 -17.67 -6.52 -8.58
CA MET A 643 -17.59 -6.70 -10.03
C MET A 643 -17.03 -8.09 -10.34
N VAL A 644 -17.75 -8.84 -11.16
CA VAL A 644 -17.32 -10.15 -11.66
C VAL A 644 -16.81 -9.95 -13.08
N ILE A 645 -15.60 -10.40 -13.38
CA ILE A 645 -14.96 -10.29 -14.69
C ILE A 645 -14.72 -11.70 -15.24
N GLY A 646 -14.88 -11.87 -16.56
CA GLY A 646 -14.48 -13.10 -17.25
C GLY A 646 -15.56 -14.19 -17.29
N ARG A 647 -16.82 -13.84 -17.07
CA ARG A 647 -17.91 -14.80 -17.33
C ARG A 647 -18.01 -15.00 -18.83
N GLN A 648 -18.25 -16.24 -19.24
CA GLN A 648 -18.47 -16.55 -20.65
C GLN A 648 -19.62 -15.74 -21.27
N SER A 649 -20.65 -15.42 -20.48
CA SER A 649 -21.77 -14.57 -20.92
C SER A 649 -21.40 -13.11 -21.19
N ASP A 650 -20.23 -12.66 -20.74
CA ASP A 650 -19.74 -11.30 -20.98
C ASP A 650 -18.93 -11.21 -22.28
N GLU A 651 -18.52 -12.34 -22.87
CA GLU A 651 -17.73 -12.43 -24.11
C GLU A 651 -18.55 -12.82 -25.36
N ILE A 652 -19.82 -13.18 -25.20
CA ILE A 652 -20.78 -13.54 -26.26
C ILE A 652 -21.81 -12.44 -26.39
#